data_AF-A0A917C5L8-F1
#
_entry.id   AF-A0A917C5L8-F1
#
_cell.length_a   1.000
_cell.length_b   1.000
_cell.length_c   1.000
_cell.angle_alpha   90.00
_cell.angle_beta   90.00
_cell.angle_gamma   90.00
#
_symmetry.space_group_name_H-M   'P 1'
#
loop_
_entity.id
_entity.type
_entity.pdbx_description
1 polymer ?
#
loop_
_entity_poly.entity_id
_entity_poly.type
_entity_poly.pdbx_seq_one_letter_code
_entity_poly.pdbx_strand_id
1 'polypeptide(L)'
;MNSQFGYQRKNPVFIWLLVMIIILSQLTLFPASTSAADGPNLALGNTVTASGQADVYSPNNVKDGNAGTYWESPNNAFPQWIQVDLGISTEINKVVLKLPAGWETRTQTLAVQGSTNGSTFTNIVGSNGYTFDPSSGNTVTINFAETSTRYVRLSFTANTGWPAGQLSEFEIYGPGTTPTPTPTPTATTTPVPTATATPVPTATATPVPTTTATPVPTTPPAGTNVAMGKAISASSVTHTYAAANANDNDVNTYWEGGSNPSTLTLDLGADYNISSVVLKLNPSPDWSTRTQTIQVLGHDQNTTTFSSLSAAKSYTFDPAAGNTVTIPVSAKVKRVQLNITSNSGAPAGQIAEFQVFGTAGTNPDLTVTGASWTPASPVESNALTLSATVKNNGTAESAATSVNFYLNNTLAGSAPVAALAAGASAEVTVNAAPQNAGTYTVSAKVDENNAVTEQNEGNNSFTSPSQLTVAPVSSADLIPSVSWNPGSPAAGSAVSFTVSVKNQGNMASTSSEHAVTVVLKNAAGATLQTLNGSYSGTIETGASVNVSLPGTWTATNGSYTVTATVAADANEVTAKRSNNSTSSILYIGRGANMPFTVIEAESASNTTNGTRLTPNYTLGDFAGEASGRSAVHLDAMGEYVEFTLTSPANAFVLRNAVAENTSGTVTIYANGTNKGKFTVNTKYSYLYATPQTLGRLGYDNSGTKAYWLYEDSQLLLDQVYPAGTKIRIQKDAGDVSWIYLDMIEIENVAPPASNPDPDKYVQVSASKSIEQALNEFRQDPAKKGIFIPAGEWQLSSKIFLYGRATEIIGAGPWHTKLVAPQTQSNTDVGFNISSAANGSVIRDLSAWGNYQYRVDGPGKFIDGNGIQNVTVQNTWVEHFVCLYWGVNSSNNTFKNNRIKNTFADGINMTNGSSNNVIDNNYARATGDDAFALFSAADAGGSYNTGNKYTNLTAVNVRRAAAFAIYGGSNNLFSNLYAADTLTYPGITINSYSFGYNTLGFGDQDTVFDGITLDRTGGDFWTSVGADDKINDYQNFGAIWFYAGDRAFKNIVVRNVDINNPVYFGLMFQTMYPNQNPMQNVRLENINVNNAPRYGIKLVASAEQGQGPVLGAASFTNVKLNNSGIKAIYGEDKSPGFNVIRVSGNNW
;
A
#
# COMPACT_ATOMS: atom_id res chain seq x y z
N MET A 1 17.75 -46.57 -32.14
CA MET A 1 18.94 -47.12 -31.44
C MET A 1 18.58 -47.32 -29.96
N ASN A 2 19.31 -48.16 -29.23
CA ASN A 2 18.94 -48.59 -27.87
C ASN A 2 19.50 -47.68 -26.76
N SER A 3 18.72 -47.47 -25.70
CA SER A 3 19.23 -47.45 -24.32
C SER A 3 18.05 -47.60 -23.32
N GLN A 4 18.17 -48.51 -22.35
CA GLN A 4 17.19 -48.71 -21.27
C GLN A 4 17.70 -48.11 -19.95
N PHE A 5 16.80 -47.55 -19.13
CA PHE A 5 16.76 -47.63 -17.66
C PHE A 5 15.32 -47.27 -17.22
N GLY A 6 14.75 -47.75 -16.11
CA GLY A 6 15.27 -48.68 -15.10
C GLY A 6 14.41 -48.71 -13.81
N TYR A 7 13.08 -48.66 -13.91
CA TYR A 7 12.19 -48.40 -12.76
C TYR A 7 12.07 -49.58 -11.77
N GLN A 8 12.55 -49.40 -10.54
CA GLN A 8 12.39 -50.35 -9.42
C GLN A 8 11.21 -49.94 -8.52
N ARG A 9 10.24 -50.85 -8.31
CA ARG A 9 9.14 -50.63 -7.36
C ARG A 9 9.62 -50.82 -5.92
N LYS A 10 9.29 -49.89 -5.01
CA LYS A 10 9.40 -50.11 -3.55
C LYS A 10 8.03 -50.40 -2.94
N ASN A 11 8.04 -51.14 -1.83
CA ASN A 11 6.90 -51.88 -1.29
C ASN A 11 6.21 -51.08 -0.15
N PRO A 12 4.89 -50.80 -0.20
CA PRO A 12 4.22 -49.84 0.71
C PRO A 12 4.13 -50.27 2.18
N VAL A 13 4.42 -51.53 2.52
CA VAL A 13 4.23 -52.08 3.88
C VAL A 13 5.19 -51.47 4.92
N PHE A 14 6.36 -50.98 4.52
CA PHE A 14 7.40 -50.55 5.48
C PHE A 14 7.18 -49.15 6.09
N ILE A 15 6.33 -48.32 5.48
CA ILE A 15 6.08 -46.93 5.95
C ILE A 15 5.11 -46.91 7.14
N TRP A 16 4.12 -47.80 7.15
CA TRP A 16 3.08 -47.83 8.18
C TRP A 16 3.57 -48.26 9.58
N LEU A 17 4.68 -49.00 9.67
CA LEU A 17 5.28 -49.40 10.95
C LEU A 17 6.04 -48.26 11.65
N LEU A 18 6.57 -47.28 10.91
CA LEU A 18 7.25 -46.11 11.48
C LEU A 18 6.24 -45.09 12.05
N VAL A 19 5.12 -44.87 11.36
CA VAL A 19 4.08 -43.93 11.79
C VAL A 19 3.43 -44.37 13.11
N MET A 20 3.23 -45.68 13.31
CA MET A 20 2.53 -46.19 14.50
C MET A 20 3.35 -46.15 15.80
N ILE A 21 4.69 -46.08 15.71
CA ILE A 21 5.58 -45.97 16.88
C ILE A 21 5.67 -44.51 17.36
N ILE A 22 5.61 -43.53 16.45
CA ILE A 22 5.72 -42.11 16.78
C ILE A 22 4.47 -41.61 17.55
N ILE A 23 3.29 -42.17 17.27
CA ILE A 23 2.00 -41.71 17.82
C ILE A 23 1.78 -42.13 19.29
N LEU A 24 2.58 -43.02 19.86
CA LEU A 24 2.35 -43.57 21.21
C LEU A 24 3.28 -43.05 22.34
N SER A 25 4.07 -42.00 22.08
CA SER A 25 5.13 -41.54 23.00
C SER A 25 5.01 -40.09 23.52
N GLN A 26 3.93 -39.38 23.21
CA GLN A 26 3.73 -37.97 23.62
C GLN A 26 2.54 -37.75 24.56
N LEU A 27 2.47 -38.51 25.65
CA LEU A 27 1.70 -38.12 26.84
C LEU A 27 2.65 -37.85 28.01
N THR A 28 2.40 -36.73 28.70
CA THR A 28 2.92 -36.36 30.03
C THR A 28 4.44 -36.42 30.24
N LEU A 29 5.11 -35.27 30.13
CA LEU A 29 6.20 -34.86 31.02
C LEU A 29 6.43 -33.35 30.89
N PHE A 30 6.22 -32.60 31.98
CA PHE A 30 6.75 -31.23 32.06
C PHE A 30 8.26 -31.31 32.25
N PRO A 31 9.09 -30.61 31.46
CA PRO A 31 10.50 -30.46 31.78
C PRO A 31 10.63 -29.65 33.07
N ALA A 32 11.13 -30.27 34.14
CA ALA A 32 11.50 -29.54 35.34
C ALA A 32 12.63 -28.55 35.02
N SER A 33 12.56 -27.34 35.60
CA SER A 33 13.56 -26.30 35.37
C SER A 33 14.91 -26.69 35.96
N THR A 34 15.79 -27.25 35.12
CA THR A 34 17.20 -27.44 35.47
C THR A 34 17.87 -26.08 35.59
N SER A 35 18.27 -25.73 36.81
CA SER A 35 19.04 -24.50 37.04
C SER A 35 20.36 -24.58 36.27
N ALA A 36 20.51 -23.75 35.24
CA ALA A 36 21.84 -23.40 34.75
C ALA A 36 22.62 -22.69 35.88
N ALA A 37 23.95 -22.80 35.85
CA ALA A 37 24.83 -22.11 36.80
C ALA A 37 25.03 -20.62 36.45
N ASP A 38 24.71 -20.26 35.20
CA ASP A 38 24.63 -18.90 34.70
C ASP A 38 23.16 -18.47 34.54
N GLY A 39 22.89 -17.16 34.50
CA GLY A 39 21.54 -16.63 34.35
C GLY A 39 20.85 -16.94 33.00
N PRO A 40 19.62 -16.46 32.77
CA PRO A 40 18.96 -16.56 31.47
C PRO A 40 19.80 -15.87 30.38
N ASN A 41 19.77 -16.41 29.14
CA ASN A 41 20.40 -15.75 28.00
C ASN A 41 19.66 -14.44 27.69
N LEU A 42 20.34 -13.32 27.94
CA LEU A 42 19.83 -11.95 27.81
C LEU A 42 19.64 -11.50 26.36
N ALA A 43 20.13 -12.27 25.37
CA ALA A 43 19.91 -11.99 23.95
C ALA A 43 18.56 -12.49 23.41
N LEU A 44 17.91 -13.43 24.10
CA LEU A 44 16.64 -14.01 23.66
C LEU A 44 15.53 -12.94 23.62
N GLY A 45 14.80 -12.88 22.49
CA GLY A 45 13.73 -11.90 22.25
C GLY A 45 14.21 -10.48 21.95
N ASN A 46 15.41 -10.08 22.40
CA ASN A 46 15.96 -8.73 22.27
C ASN A 46 16.31 -8.35 20.80
N THR A 47 16.45 -7.04 20.53
CA THR A 47 16.59 -6.54 19.16
C THR A 47 18.02 -6.75 18.64
N VAL A 48 18.15 -7.35 17.45
CA VAL A 48 19.45 -7.59 16.80
C VAL A 48 19.56 -6.77 15.52
N THR A 49 20.72 -6.12 15.34
CA THR A 49 21.06 -5.34 14.13
C THR A 49 22.51 -5.61 13.72
N ALA A 50 22.86 -5.38 12.46
CA ALA A 50 24.20 -5.61 11.92
C ALA A 50 24.61 -4.52 10.92
N SER A 51 25.90 -4.46 10.59
CA SER A 51 26.44 -3.63 9.49
C SER A 51 25.91 -4.02 8.10
N GLY A 52 25.36 -5.22 7.97
CA GLY A 52 24.70 -5.73 6.78
C GLY A 52 24.39 -7.22 6.88
N GLN A 53 23.87 -7.81 5.81
CA GLN A 53 23.80 -9.27 5.63
C GLN A 53 24.11 -9.66 4.18
N ALA A 54 24.53 -10.90 3.97
CA ALA A 54 24.58 -11.55 2.66
C ALA A 54 23.35 -12.45 2.48
N ASP A 55 22.70 -12.35 1.32
CA ASP A 55 21.56 -13.20 0.92
C ASP A 55 20.49 -13.33 2.04
N VAL A 56 19.98 -14.54 2.29
CA VAL A 56 18.97 -14.86 3.30
C VAL A 56 19.49 -14.95 4.74
N TYR A 57 20.80 -14.78 4.98
CA TYR A 57 21.45 -15.04 6.27
C TYR A 57 21.28 -13.87 7.26
N SER A 58 20.07 -13.72 7.79
CA SER A 58 19.63 -12.57 8.58
C SER A 58 20.26 -12.46 9.98
N PRO A 59 20.54 -11.24 10.49
CA PRO A 59 21.01 -11.02 11.86
C PRO A 59 20.10 -11.61 12.95
N ASN A 60 18.79 -11.75 12.72
CA ASN A 60 17.89 -12.33 13.72
C ASN A 60 18.14 -13.82 14.00
N ASN A 61 18.89 -14.52 13.13
CA ASN A 61 19.23 -15.93 13.31
C ASN A 61 20.09 -16.16 14.56
N VAL A 62 20.87 -15.16 15.02
CA VAL A 62 21.82 -15.33 16.16
C VAL A 62 21.17 -15.41 17.56
N LYS A 63 19.86 -15.60 17.62
CA LYS A 63 19.07 -15.67 18.86
C LYS A 63 17.81 -16.55 18.71
N ASP A 64 17.75 -17.37 17.66
CA ASP A 64 16.55 -18.18 17.36
C ASP A 64 16.55 -19.54 18.11
N GLY A 65 17.68 -19.91 18.74
CA GLY A 65 17.85 -21.18 19.47
C GLY A 65 18.24 -22.36 18.57
N ASN A 66 18.46 -22.12 17.28
CA ASN A 66 18.77 -23.13 16.28
C ASN A 66 20.16 -22.88 15.67
N ALA A 67 21.18 -23.57 16.19
CA ALA A 67 22.52 -23.57 15.60
C ALA A 67 22.60 -24.09 14.15
N GLY A 68 21.51 -24.54 13.53
CA GLY A 68 21.43 -24.82 12.09
C GLY A 68 21.22 -23.57 11.21
N THR A 69 20.72 -22.47 11.76
CA THR A 69 20.61 -21.15 11.09
C THR A 69 21.82 -20.27 11.41
N TYR A 70 22.09 -19.24 10.59
CA TYR A 70 23.20 -18.31 10.82
C TYR A 70 22.99 -16.94 10.13
N TRP A 71 23.64 -15.92 10.67
CA TRP A 71 23.92 -14.64 10.02
C TRP A 71 25.23 -14.72 9.25
N GLU A 72 25.30 -14.08 8.08
CA GLU A 72 26.52 -13.82 7.33
C GLU A 72 26.56 -12.33 6.93
N SER A 73 27.70 -11.66 7.17
CA SER A 73 27.91 -10.28 6.71
C SER A 73 28.19 -10.20 5.20
N PRO A 74 28.09 -9.03 4.55
CA PRO A 74 28.59 -8.83 3.20
C PRO A 74 30.05 -9.31 3.02
N ASN A 75 30.30 -10.06 1.96
CA ASN A 75 31.57 -10.73 1.70
C ASN A 75 32.68 -9.74 1.27
N ASN A 76 33.89 -9.98 1.78
CA ASN A 76 35.11 -9.17 1.60
C ASN A 76 35.04 -7.75 2.18
N ALA A 77 34.10 -7.46 3.09
CA ALA A 77 33.79 -6.11 3.58
C ALA A 77 34.23 -5.82 5.03
N PHE A 78 35.22 -6.55 5.58
CA PHE A 78 35.68 -6.33 6.96
C PHE A 78 36.22 -4.89 7.18
N PRO A 79 35.98 -4.27 8.37
CA PRO A 79 35.27 -4.83 9.53
C PRO A 79 33.75 -4.86 9.36
N GLN A 80 33.13 -5.89 9.94
CA GLN A 80 31.67 -6.08 9.95
C GLN A 80 31.21 -6.34 11.39
N TRP A 81 30.00 -5.95 11.77
CA TRP A 81 29.51 -6.06 13.14
C TRP A 81 28.07 -6.56 13.23
N ILE A 82 27.75 -7.18 14.36
CA ILE A 82 26.40 -7.54 14.78
C ILE A 82 26.23 -7.17 16.26
N GLN A 83 25.08 -6.64 16.64
CA GLN A 83 24.81 -6.14 17.99
C GLN A 83 23.41 -6.51 18.49
N VAL A 84 23.31 -6.72 19.80
CA VAL A 84 22.06 -6.89 20.53
C VAL A 84 21.80 -5.64 21.37
N ASP A 85 20.59 -5.10 21.32
CA ASP A 85 20.07 -4.12 22.27
C ASP A 85 19.32 -4.86 23.39
N LEU A 86 19.83 -4.79 24.63
CA LEU A 86 19.23 -5.40 25.82
C LEU A 86 18.05 -4.59 26.38
N GLY A 87 17.69 -3.46 25.76
CA GLY A 87 16.58 -2.57 26.13
C GLY A 87 16.91 -1.63 27.30
N ILE A 88 17.65 -2.12 28.30
CA ILE A 88 18.13 -1.36 29.46
C ILE A 88 19.62 -1.67 29.73
N SER A 89 20.31 -0.78 30.46
CA SER A 89 21.68 -1.06 30.89
C SER A 89 21.66 -2.21 31.89
N THR A 90 22.37 -3.29 31.57
CA THR A 90 22.35 -4.57 32.26
C THR A 90 23.78 -5.03 32.54
N GLU A 91 24.02 -5.61 33.71
CA GLU A 91 25.34 -6.15 34.08
C GLU A 91 25.59 -7.48 33.38
N ILE A 92 26.66 -7.53 32.58
CA ILE A 92 27.08 -8.70 31.81
C ILE A 92 28.53 -9.09 32.13
N ASN A 93 28.83 -10.38 32.07
CA ASN A 93 30.17 -10.93 32.36
C ASN A 93 30.63 -12.04 31.40
N LYS A 94 29.73 -12.54 30.53
CA LYS A 94 30.02 -13.63 29.59
C LYS A 94 29.19 -13.48 28.32
N VAL A 95 29.78 -13.85 27.19
CA VAL A 95 29.06 -14.18 25.94
C VAL A 95 29.44 -15.57 25.45
N VAL A 96 28.50 -16.26 24.80
CA VAL A 96 28.73 -17.56 24.15
C VAL A 96 28.34 -17.45 22.69
N LEU A 97 29.25 -17.82 21.80
CA LEU A 97 29.17 -17.67 20.36
C LEU A 97 29.17 -19.06 19.71
N LYS A 98 28.31 -19.29 18.71
CA LYS A 98 28.22 -20.59 18.03
C LYS A 98 28.24 -20.46 16.50
N LEU A 99 28.69 -21.52 15.83
CA LEU A 99 28.53 -21.76 14.39
C LEU A 99 27.84 -23.12 14.17
N PRO A 100 27.36 -23.44 12.95
CA PRO A 100 26.71 -24.71 12.68
C PRO A 100 27.64 -25.90 12.96
N ALA A 101 27.15 -26.89 13.70
CA ALA A 101 27.96 -28.00 14.21
C ALA A 101 28.59 -28.90 13.12
N GLY A 102 28.14 -28.78 11.86
CA GLY A 102 28.70 -29.48 10.70
C GLY A 102 29.71 -28.68 9.86
N TRP A 103 30.01 -27.43 10.20
CA TRP A 103 31.05 -26.63 9.55
C TRP A 103 32.46 -27.04 10.00
N GLU A 104 33.47 -26.81 9.17
CA GLU A 104 34.87 -27.13 9.49
C GLU A 104 35.51 -26.14 10.48
N THR A 105 36.58 -26.59 11.17
CA THR A 105 37.31 -25.77 12.15
C THR A 105 37.81 -24.47 11.53
N ARG A 106 37.39 -23.32 12.09
CA ARG A 106 37.76 -21.99 11.60
C ARG A 106 37.97 -20.98 12.74
N THR A 107 38.90 -20.05 12.54
CA THR A 107 39.14 -18.93 13.45
C THR A 107 38.46 -17.67 12.92
N GLN A 108 37.70 -16.98 13.76
CA GLN A 108 37.22 -15.63 13.49
C GLN A 108 37.88 -14.63 14.45
N THR A 109 38.36 -13.51 13.92
CA THR A 109 38.99 -12.44 14.71
C THR A 109 37.94 -11.38 14.99
N LEU A 110 37.59 -11.18 16.26
CA LEU A 110 36.55 -10.24 16.67
C LEU A 110 36.85 -9.56 18.01
N ALA A 111 36.25 -8.40 18.25
CA ALA A 111 36.19 -7.71 19.54
C ALA A 111 34.77 -7.76 20.12
N VAL A 112 34.64 -7.74 21.45
CA VAL A 112 33.35 -7.60 22.16
C VAL A 112 33.24 -6.19 22.70
N GLN A 113 32.18 -5.47 22.35
CA GLN A 113 32.03 -4.03 22.60
C GLN A 113 30.73 -3.70 23.32
N GLY A 114 30.77 -2.67 24.16
CA GLY A 114 29.63 -2.18 24.95
C GLY A 114 29.27 -0.74 24.60
N SER A 115 28.00 -0.38 24.78
CA SER A 115 27.51 0.99 24.72
C SER A 115 26.25 1.16 25.58
N THR A 116 26.10 2.33 26.21
CA THR A 116 24.85 2.73 26.88
C THR A 116 23.91 3.53 25.97
N ASN A 117 24.42 4.10 24.87
CA ASN A 117 23.71 5.03 23.98
C ASN A 117 23.53 4.54 22.54
N GLY A 118 24.05 3.37 22.19
CA GLY A 118 23.90 2.73 20.87
C GLY A 118 24.72 3.36 19.74
N SER A 119 25.55 4.36 20.04
CA SER A 119 26.35 5.11 19.05
C SER A 119 27.84 5.14 19.41
N THR A 120 28.17 5.39 20.67
CA THR A 120 29.54 5.37 21.19
C THR A 120 29.84 4.00 21.79
N PHE A 121 30.79 3.24 21.22
CA PHE A 121 31.15 1.90 21.67
C PHE A 121 32.57 1.83 22.23
N THR A 122 32.74 1.14 23.35
CA THR A 122 34.05 0.80 23.94
C THR A 122 34.30 -0.70 23.91
N ASN A 123 35.56 -1.13 23.89
CA ASN A 123 35.90 -2.57 23.95
C ASN A 123 35.71 -3.07 25.39
N ILE A 124 34.81 -4.05 25.58
CA ILE A 124 34.74 -4.89 26.79
C ILE A 124 35.85 -5.95 26.71
N VAL A 125 36.04 -6.51 25.51
CA VAL A 125 37.16 -7.39 25.17
C VAL A 125 37.79 -6.89 23.86
N GLY A 126 39.11 -6.69 23.86
CA GLY A 126 39.85 -6.29 22.66
C GLY A 126 39.78 -7.33 21.54
N SER A 127 40.13 -6.94 20.32
CA SER A 127 40.08 -7.85 19.17
C SER A 127 41.03 -9.03 19.34
N ASN A 128 40.53 -10.25 19.20
CA ASN A 128 41.29 -11.48 19.35
C ASN A 128 40.76 -12.58 18.41
N GLY A 129 41.61 -13.58 18.11
CA GLY A 129 41.26 -14.72 17.27
C GLY A 129 40.62 -15.84 18.07
N TYR A 130 39.36 -16.18 17.75
CA TYR A 130 38.60 -17.24 18.40
C TYR A 130 38.36 -18.40 17.44
N THR A 131 38.86 -19.59 17.80
CA THR A 131 38.69 -20.81 17.00
C THR A 131 37.43 -21.54 17.40
N PHE A 132 36.54 -21.72 16.42
CA PHE A 132 35.38 -22.60 16.48
C PHE A 132 35.84 -23.96 15.95
N ASP A 133 35.73 -25.00 16.78
CA ASP A 133 36.11 -26.37 16.43
C ASP A 133 34.92 -27.34 16.59
N PRO A 134 34.66 -28.24 15.62
CA PRO A 134 33.52 -29.17 15.69
C PRO A 134 33.62 -30.14 16.86
N SER A 135 34.84 -30.48 17.32
CA SER A 135 35.03 -31.33 18.49
C SER A 135 34.62 -30.65 19.80
N SER A 136 34.58 -29.31 19.84
CA SER A 136 33.96 -28.50 20.90
C SER A 136 32.58 -27.97 20.51
N GLY A 137 31.90 -28.62 19.54
CA GLY A 137 30.55 -28.27 19.10
C GLY A 137 30.46 -26.90 18.42
N ASN A 138 31.52 -26.45 17.74
CA ASN A 138 31.61 -25.14 17.08
C ASN A 138 31.13 -23.98 17.98
N THR A 139 31.51 -24.04 19.26
CA THR A 139 31.11 -23.10 20.31
C THR A 139 32.33 -22.45 20.97
N VAL A 140 32.27 -21.14 21.21
CA VAL A 140 33.29 -20.32 21.88
C VAL A 140 32.64 -19.56 23.03
N THR A 141 33.23 -19.62 24.23
CA THR A 141 32.80 -18.82 25.40
C THR A 141 33.84 -17.73 25.67
N ILE A 142 33.38 -16.48 25.81
CA ILE A 142 34.22 -15.33 26.15
C ILE A 142 33.74 -14.76 27.48
N ASN A 143 34.54 -14.93 28.53
CA ASN A 143 34.30 -14.35 29.86
C ASN A 143 35.11 -13.05 30.01
N PHE A 144 34.56 -12.08 30.76
CA PHE A 144 35.19 -10.77 31.00
C PHE A 144 34.76 -10.19 32.36
N ALA A 145 35.40 -9.09 32.75
CA ALA A 145 35.03 -8.39 33.98
C ALA A 145 33.62 -7.78 33.87
N GLU A 146 32.86 -7.89 34.95
CA GLU A 146 31.46 -7.45 35.01
C GLU A 146 31.29 -5.99 34.55
N THR A 147 30.43 -5.79 33.56
CA THR A 147 30.27 -4.52 32.85
C THR A 147 28.79 -4.21 32.66
N SER A 148 28.32 -3.04 33.11
CA SER A 148 26.97 -2.57 32.78
C SER A 148 26.96 -1.95 31.38
N THR A 149 26.10 -2.47 30.49
CA THR A 149 25.91 -1.96 29.13
C THR A 149 24.49 -2.21 28.66
N ARG A 150 23.98 -1.41 27.70
CA ARG A 150 22.69 -1.66 27.04
C ARG A 150 22.86 -2.40 25.71
N TYR A 151 23.84 -1.99 24.92
CA TYR A 151 24.14 -2.60 23.63
C TYR A 151 25.39 -3.46 23.74
N VAL A 152 25.37 -4.66 23.16
CA VAL A 152 26.53 -5.57 23.10
C VAL A 152 26.80 -5.87 21.64
N ARG A 153 27.99 -5.52 21.15
CA ARG A 153 28.37 -5.62 19.74
C ARG A 153 29.60 -6.49 19.54
N LEU A 154 29.54 -7.43 18.61
CA LEU A 154 30.69 -8.15 18.09
C LEU A 154 31.19 -7.41 16.85
N SER A 155 32.48 -7.08 16.79
CA SER A 155 33.10 -6.45 15.63
C SER A 155 34.14 -7.39 15.03
N PHE A 156 33.79 -8.04 13.93
CA PHE A 156 34.60 -9.00 13.18
C PHE A 156 35.57 -8.28 12.23
N THR A 157 36.82 -8.75 12.17
CA THR A 157 37.89 -8.20 11.32
C THR A 157 38.52 -9.24 10.40
N ALA A 158 38.37 -10.53 10.67
CA ALA A 158 38.76 -11.63 9.79
C ALA A 158 38.00 -12.92 10.12
N ASN A 159 37.90 -13.83 9.14
CA ASN A 159 37.41 -15.21 9.29
C ASN A 159 38.25 -16.09 8.34
N THR A 160 38.71 -17.26 8.81
CA THR A 160 39.57 -18.16 8.02
C THR A 160 38.80 -19.15 7.14
N GLY A 161 37.50 -19.38 7.40
CA GLY A 161 36.66 -20.29 6.60
C GLY A 161 35.92 -19.60 5.46
N TRP A 162 35.63 -18.30 5.59
CA TRP A 162 34.84 -17.54 4.63
C TRP A 162 35.15 -16.02 4.74
N PRO A 163 35.06 -15.20 3.67
CA PRO A 163 35.44 -13.79 3.71
C PRO A 163 34.37 -12.86 4.34
N ALA A 164 33.61 -13.34 5.32
CA ALA A 164 32.57 -12.60 6.04
C ALA A 164 32.57 -12.95 7.54
N GLY A 165 32.02 -12.06 8.37
CA GLY A 165 31.63 -12.41 9.74
C GLY A 165 30.42 -13.34 9.69
N GLN A 166 30.49 -14.48 10.36
CA GLN A 166 29.41 -15.47 10.41
C GLN A 166 29.09 -15.83 11.86
N LEU A 167 27.82 -16.08 12.17
CA LEU A 167 27.40 -16.45 13.53
C LEU A 167 26.05 -17.16 13.56
N SER A 168 25.93 -18.25 14.32
CA SER A 168 24.65 -18.97 14.55
C SER A 168 23.96 -18.61 15.86
N GLU A 169 24.71 -18.33 16.92
CA GLU A 169 24.14 -17.85 18.19
C GLU A 169 25.06 -16.79 18.80
N PHE A 170 24.45 -15.78 19.40
CA PHE A 170 25.07 -14.72 20.18
C PHE A 170 24.40 -14.66 21.56
N GLU A 171 24.77 -15.57 22.44
CA GLU A 171 24.21 -15.65 23.79
C GLU A 171 24.94 -14.68 24.71
N ILE A 172 24.19 -13.95 25.55
CA ILE A 172 24.71 -12.91 26.45
C ILE A 172 24.26 -13.24 27.88
N TYR A 173 25.17 -13.16 28.85
CA TYR A 173 24.93 -13.55 30.23
C TYR A 173 25.47 -12.54 31.25
N GLY A 174 24.72 -12.39 32.34
CA GLY A 174 25.12 -11.65 33.54
C GLY A 174 25.45 -12.57 34.72
N PRO A 175 25.97 -12.00 35.82
CA PRO A 175 26.33 -12.75 37.02
C PRO A 175 25.13 -13.48 37.63
N GLY A 176 25.31 -14.76 37.99
CA GLY A 176 24.29 -15.57 38.63
C GLY A 176 23.95 -15.09 40.05
N THR A 177 22.67 -14.81 40.30
CA THR A 177 22.21 -14.22 41.58
C THR A 177 22.38 -15.17 42.77
N THR A 178 23.46 -15.00 43.53
CA THR A 178 23.63 -15.65 44.84
C THR A 178 23.17 -14.70 45.95
N PRO A 179 22.19 -15.06 46.79
CA PRO A 179 21.62 -14.14 47.78
C PRO A 179 22.62 -13.82 48.91
N THR A 180 22.90 -12.53 49.08
CA THR A 180 23.76 -11.98 50.15
C THR A 180 22.88 -11.24 51.18
N PRO A 181 23.10 -11.38 52.50
CA PRO A 181 22.03 -11.24 53.50
C PRO A 181 21.64 -9.81 53.90
N THR A 182 20.40 -9.71 54.41
CA THR A 182 19.72 -8.50 54.89
C THR A 182 20.47 -7.74 55.99
N PRO A 183 20.65 -6.40 55.87
CA PRO A 183 21.03 -5.55 56.98
C PRO A 183 19.84 -5.24 57.91
N THR A 184 20.02 -5.47 59.21
CA THR A 184 19.00 -5.26 60.27
C THR A 184 18.66 -3.77 60.46
N PRO A 185 17.38 -3.40 60.68
CA PRO A 185 17.00 -2.01 60.96
C PRO A 185 17.56 -1.49 62.29
N THR A 186 17.93 -0.21 62.32
CA THR A 186 18.38 0.51 63.53
C THR A 186 17.42 1.65 63.85
N ALA A 187 17.19 1.94 65.14
CA ALA A 187 16.05 2.71 65.62
C ALA A 187 16.27 4.23 65.72
N THR A 188 15.14 4.97 65.70
CA THR A 188 15.05 6.44 65.83
C THR A 188 15.35 6.94 67.25
N THR A 189 16.06 8.07 67.36
CA THR A 189 16.10 8.92 68.57
C THR A 189 15.98 10.40 68.21
N THR A 190 15.49 11.20 69.16
CA THR A 190 15.14 12.64 69.01
C THR A 190 16.19 13.57 69.69
N PRO A 191 16.13 14.91 69.55
CA PRO A 191 17.33 15.77 69.48
C PRO A 191 17.69 16.53 70.77
N VAL A 192 18.87 17.18 70.78
CA VAL A 192 19.19 18.41 71.57
C VAL A 192 20.51 19.06 71.02
N PRO A 193 20.79 20.39 71.19
CA PRO A 193 21.66 21.16 70.26
C PRO A 193 23.06 21.58 70.81
N THR A 194 23.84 22.33 70.00
CA THR A 194 25.14 22.95 70.40
C THR A 194 25.38 24.29 69.63
N ALA A 195 26.39 25.09 70.02
CA ALA A 195 26.44 26.54 69.79
C ALA A 195 27.75 27.12 69.15
N THR A 196 27.76 28.45 68.97
CA THR A 196 28.76 29.41 68.41
C THR A 196 29.87 29.83 69.40
N ALA A 197 30.99 30.54 69.08
CA ALA A 197 31.61 31.14 67.87
C ALA A 197 33.09 31.58 68.17
N THR A 198 33.62 32.59 67.45
CA THR A 198 34.77 33.50 67.75
C THR A 198 36.21 33.03 67.37
N PRO A 199 37.23 33.92 67.13
CA PRO A 199 37.76 34.10 65.75
C PRO A 199 39.30 34.37 65.56
N VAL A 200 39.74 34.53 64.28
CA VAL A 200 40.83 35.44 63.74
C VAL A 200 42.30 35.25 64.22
N PRO A 201 43.35 35.18 63.34
CA PRO A 201 43.93 36.34 62.62
C PRO A 201 44.60 36.10 61.23
N THR A 202 45.36 37.09 60.71
CA THR A 202 45.86 37.23 59.31
C THR A 202 47.38 37.57 59.22
N ALA A 203 48.09 37.24 58.12
CA ALA A 203 49.50 37.65 57.85
C ALA A 203 49.91 37.64 56.33
N THR A 204 51.10 38.18 55.99
CA THR A 204 51.62 38.51 54.61
C THR A 204 53.16 38.75 54.64
N ALA A 205 54.01 38.81 53.59
CA ALA A 205 53.98 38.54 52.12
C ALA A 205 55.43 38.59 51.51
N THR A 206 55.60 38.52 50.17
CA THR A 206 56.84 38.77 49.34
C THR A 206 58.03 37.78 49.46
N PRO A 207 59.04 37.72 48.54
CA PRO A 207 59.33 38.50 47.30
C PRO A 207 59.59 37.66 45.99
N VAL A 208 60.19 38.25 44.94
CA VAL A 208 60.34 37.71 43.54
C VAL A 208 61.74 38.05 42.92
N PRO A 209 62.29 37.21 42.00
CA PRO A 209 62.96 37.76 40.79
C PRO A 209 62.86 36.92 39.47
N THR A 210 62.27 37.52 38.43
CA THR A 210 62.76 37.76 37.02
C THR A 210 63.83 36.87 36.34
N THR A 211 63.92 36.64 35.00
CA THR A 211 63.11 36.98 33.77
C THR A 211 63.70 36.29 32.52
N THR A 212 62.88 35.98 31.50
CA THR A 212 63.17 36.03 30.03
C THR A 212 61.82 36.04 29.27
N ALA A 213 61.75 36.51 28.01
CA ALA A 213 60.49 36.94 27.37
C ALA A 213 60.14 36.24 26.03
N THR A 214 58.93 36.56 25.51
CA THR A 214 58.32 36.20 24.19
C THR A 214 57.35 35.00 24.23
N PRO A 215 56.17 35.04 23.57
CA PRO A 215 55.34 36.17 23.12
C PRO A 215 54.10 36.38 24.03
N VAL A 216 53.23 37.34 23.69
CA VAL A 216 51.98 37.61 24.44
C VAL A 216 50.88 36.61 24.05
N PRO A 217 50.29 35.86 24.99
CA PRO A 217 49.03 35.16 24.75
C PRO A 217 47.89 36.19 24.63
N THR A 218 47.13 36.15 23.53
CA THR A 218 45.86 36.88 23.46
C THR A 218 44.91 36.33 24.52
N THR A 219 44.23 37.21 25.26
CA THR A 219 43.19 36.82 26.22
C THR A 219 42.15 35.90 25.56
N PRO A 220 41.68 34.84 26.24
CA PRO A 220 40.56 34.04 25.75
C PRO A 220 39.36 34.94 25.42
N PRO A 221 38.64 34.70 24.30
CA PRO A 221 37.48 35.51 23.95
C PRO A 221 36.44 35.54 25.06
N ALA A 222 35.97 36.74 25.40
CA ALA A 222 34.88 36.91 26.36
C ALA A 222 33.55 36.53 25.69
N GLY A 223 32.89 35.50 26.23
CA GLY A 223 31.60 34.98 25.77
C GLY A 223 31.55 33.45 25.79
N THR A 224 30.40 32.90 25.39
CA THR A 224 30.23 31.46 25.13
C THR A 224 30.24 31.24 23.60
N ASN A 225 30.62 30.05 23.12
CA ASN A 225 30.39 29.69 21.72
C ASN A 225 28.87 29.56 21.46
N VAL A 226 28.31 30.44 20.63
CA VAL A 226 26.87 30.47 20.30
C VAL A 226 26.56 29.84 18.93
N ALA A 227 27.56 29.30 18.23
CA ALA A 227 27.42 28.71 16.90
C ALA A 227 26.96 27.24 16.90
N MET A 228 27.25 26.50 17.98
CA MET A 228 27.04 25.06 18.07
C MET A 228 25.57 24.67 17.82
N GLY A 229 25.32 23.78 16.85
CA GLY A 229 23.98 23.31 16.50
C GLY A 229 23.02 24.35 15.88
N LYS A 230 23.48 25.59 15.61
CA LYS A 230 22.71 26.60 14.87
C LYS A 230 22.60 26.25 13.38
N ALA A 231 21.67 26.88 12.67
CA ALA A 231 21.52 26.67 11.24
C ALA A 231 22.75 27.20 10.47
N ILE A 232 23.34 26.35 9.63
CA ILE A 232 24.53 26.68 8.83
C ILE A 232 24.36 26.20 7.39
N SER A 233 24.87 26.98 6.44
CA SER A 233 24.69 26.76 5.00
C SER A 233 25.95 27.14 4.22
N ALA A 234 26.25 26.43 3.14
CA ALA A 234 27.43 26.68 2.31
C ALA A 234 27.04 26.94 0.85
N SER A 235 27.88 27.73 0.17
CA SER A 235 27.84 27.95 -1.28
C SER A 235 27.94 26.65 -2.10
N SER A 236 28.63 25.65 -1.56
CA SER A 236 28.89 24.35 -2.17
C SER A 236 29.41 23.38 -1.11
N VAL A 237 29.37 22.08 -1.39
CA VAL A 237 29.97 21.01 -0.57
C VAL A 237 30.70 20.02 -1.47
N THR A 238 31.78 19.43 -0.96
CA THR A 238 32.53 18.34 -1.62
C THR A 238 32.25 17.02 -0.90
N HIS A 239 31.89 15.98 -1.67
CA HIS A 239 31.51 14.66 -1.15
C HIS A 239 30.49 14.73 0.02
N THR A 240 30.86 14.23 1.20
CA THR A 240 30.05 14.24 2.43
C THR A 240 30.50 15.30 3.45
N TYR A 241 31.40 16.21 3.05
CA TYR A 241 31.92 17.30 3.90
C TYR A 241 30.91 18.46 3.96
N ALA A 242 29.76 18.19 4.60
CA ALA A 242 28.60 19.06 4.68
C ALA A 242 28.83 20.27 5.62
N ALA A 243 28.03 21.33 5.43
CA ALA A 243 28.16 22.57 6.21
C ALA A 243 27.95 22.36 7.73
N ALA A 244 27.13 21.40 8.15
CA ALA A 244 26.88 21.08 9.56
C ALA A 244 28.12 20.53 10.30
N ASN A 245 29.06 19.94 9.57
CA ASN A 245 30.36 19.47 10.06
C ASN A 245 31.32 20.63 10.43
N ALA A 246 30.82 21.87 10.51
CA ALA A 246 31.57 23.05 10.92
C ALA A 246 30.94 23.75 12.14
N ASN A 247 29.91 23.16 12.76
CA ASN A 247 29.38 23.61 14.04
C ASN A 247 28.74 22.48 14.89
N ASP A 248 29.21 21.24 14.68
CA ASP A 248 28.86 20.06 15.47
C ASP A 248 29.73 19.92 16.75
N ASN A 249 30.78 20.74 16.88
CA ASN A 249 31.79 20.70 17.94
C ASN A 249 32.67 19.42 17.93
N ASP A 250 32.78 18.71 16.79
CA ASP A 250 33.76 17.66 16.55
C ASP A 250 34.80 18.07 15.49
N VAL A 251 35.98 18.51 15.96
CA VAL A 251 37.10 18.89 15.09
C VAL A 251 37.65 17.76 14.20
N ASN A 252 37.16 16.52 14.31
CA ASN A 252 37.51 15.44 13.41
C ASN A 252 36.67 15.46 12.11
N THR A 253 35.45 16.01 12.15
CA THR A 253 34.65 16.29 10.95
C THR A 253 35.13 17.60 10.30
N TYR A 254 34.64 17.90 9.09
CA TYR A 254 34.81 19.21 8.45
C TYR A 254 33.82 19.43 7.30
N TRP A 255 33.57 20.71 7.01
CA TRP A 255 33.04 21.20 5.75
C TRP A 255 34.18 21.46 4.74
N GLU A 256 33.96 21.11 3.47
CA GLU A 256 34.79 21.55 2.35
C GLU A 256 33.90 22.04 1.19
N GLY A 257 34.21 23.22 0.63
CA GLY A 257 33.53 23.76 -0.54
C GLY A 257 33.89 23.04 -1.85
N GLY A 258 33.20 23.36 -2.95
CA GLY A 258 33.50 22.81 -4.28
C GLY A 258 34.63 23.56 -5.03
N SER A 259 34.79 24.85 -4.79
CA SER A 259 35.85 25.69 -5.36
C SER A 259 35.98 27.01 -4.60
N ASN A 260 37.15 27.66 -4.64
CA ASN A 260 37.29 29.05 -4.21
C ASN A 260 36.78 30.04 -5.30
N PRO A 261 36.06 31.13 -4.95
CA PRO A 261 35.65 31.51 -3.61
C PRO A 261 34.48 30.67 -3.09
N SER A 262 34.59 30.20 -1.86
CA SER A 262 33.57 29.40 -1.17
C SER A 262 33.11 30.13 0.09
N THR A 263 31.80 30.35 0.21
CA THR A 263 31.19 30.91 1.43
C THR A 263 30.58 29.84 2.33
N LEU A 264 30.63 30.08 3.64
CA LEU A 264 29.97 29.33 4.71
C LEU A 264 29.25 30.33 5.62
N THR A 265 27.94 30.14 5.84
CA THR A 265 27.04 31.13 6.48
C THR A 265 26.30 30.51 7.65
N LEU A 266 26.51 31.07 8.83
CA LEU A 266 25.87 30.71 10.08
C LEU A 266 24.73 31.68 10.38
N ASP A 267 23.56 31.16 10.79
CA ASP A 267 22.42 31.94 11.28
C ASP A 267 22.18 31.65 12.77
N LEU A 268 22.38 32.66 13.61
CA LEU A 268 22.22 32.58 15.05
C LEU A 268 20.74 32.63 15.48
N GLY A 269 19.80 32.84 14.57
CA GLY A 269 18.35 32.93 14.81
C GLY A 269 17.90 34.37 15.09
N ALA A 270 18.58 35.07 15.98
CA ALA A 270 18.37 36.48 16.29
C ALA A 270 19.71 37.19 16.53
N ASP A 271 19.69 38.49 16.85
CA ASP A 271 20.92 39.25 17.09
C ASP A 271 21.72 38.76 18.31
N TYR A 272 23.03 38.66 18.14
CA TYR A 272 24.04 38.53 19.19
C TYR A 272 25.06 39.67 19.07
N ASN A 273 25.58 40.12 20.20
CA ASN A 273 26.75 41.01 20.28
C ASN A 273 28.00 40.13 20.33
N ILE A 274 28.74 40.03 19.22
CA ILE A 274 29.89 39.13 19.10
C ILE A 274 31.21 39.83 19.42
N SER A 275 32.18 39.06 19.93
CA SER A 275 33.52 39.50 20.34
C SER A 275 34.65 38.84 19.52
N SER A 276 34.41 37.64 18.98
CA SER A 276 35.30 37.00 18.01
C SER A 276 34.62 35.87 17.24
N VAL A 277 35.25 35.51 16.12
CA VAL A 277 35.06 34.22 15.45
C VAL A 277 36.32 33.38 15.72
N VAL A 278 36.17 32.10 16.06
CA VAL A 278 37.28 31.14 16.19
C VAL A 278 37.08 30.03 15.17
N LEU A 279 38.02 29.91 14.25
CA LEU A 279 38.01 28.93 13.16
C LEU A 279 39.02 27.82 13.45
N LYS A 280 38.66 26.57 13.16
CA LYS A 280 39.58 25.43 13.28
C LYS A 280 39.58 24.57 12.02
N LEU A 281 40.69 23.88 11.81
CA LEU A 281 40.81 22.73 10.92
C LEU A 281 41.02 21.45 11.74
N ASN A 282 40.90 20.30 11.08
CA ASN A 282 41.13 19.01 11.72
C ASN A 282 42.58 18.94 12.27
N PRO A 283 42.78 18.51 13.53
CA PRO A 283 44.10 18.56 14.19
C PRO A 283 45.03 17.40 13.82
N SER A 284 44.64 16.48 12.94
CA SER A 284 45.49 15.37 12.51
C SER A 284 46.80 15.87 11.87
N PRO A 285 47.96 15.22 12.12
CA PRO A 285 49.20 15.48 11.40
C PRO A 285 49.11 15.38 9.88
N ASP A 286 48.11 14.66 9.34
CA ASP A 286 47.83 14.60 7.89
C ASP A 286 47.45 15.98 7.31
N TRP A 287 46.91 16.88 8.14
CA TRP A 287 46.52 18.24 7.76
C TRP A 287 47.71 19.19 7.81
N SER A 288 48.65 19.00 6.87
CA SER A 288 49.82 19.86 6.68
C SER A 288 49.51 21.36 6.82
N THR A 289 50.41 22.08 7.50
CA THR A 289 50.34 23.54 7.79
C THR A 289 49.97 24.32 6.53
N ARG A 290 48.85 25.04 6.56
CA ARG A 290 48.24 25.68 5.38
C ARG A 290 47.71 27.07 5.68
N THR A 291 47.57 27.87 4.63
CA THR A 291 46.99 29.22 4.72
C THR A 291 45.65 29.28 4.02
N GLN A 292 44.68 29.96 4.62
CA GLN A 292 43.42 30.30 3.96
C GLN A 292 43.20 31.82 3.98
N THR A 293 42.73 32.39 2.87
CA THR A 293 42.41 33.83 2.80
C THR A 293 40.92 34.03 3.05
N ILE A 294 40.61 34.51 4.25
CA ILE A 294 39.26 34.55 4.81
C ILE A 294 38.86 36.00 5.06
N GLN A 295 37.67 36.37 4.61
CA GLN A 295 36.94 37.57 5.04
C GLN A 295 35.82 37.15 5.97
N VAL A 296 35.59 37.91 7.05
CA VAL A 296 34.44 37.70 7.94
C VAL A 296 33.40 38.78 7.67
N LEU A 297 32.22 38.35 7.26
CA LEU A 297 31.07 39.18 6.92
C LEU A 297 29.95 38.97 7.95
N GLY A 298 29.04 39.93 8.10
CA GLY A 298 27.84 39.75 8.90
C GLY A 298 26.80 40.86 8.73
N HIS A 299 25.60 40.60 9.23
CA HIS A 299 24.49 41.55 9.26
C HIS A 299 23.58 41.27 10.48
N ASP A 300 22.83 42.28 10.92
CA ASP A 300 21.90 42.19 12.04
C ASP A 300 20.55 41.57 11.62
N GLN A 301 19.64 41.35 12.56
CA GLN A 301 18.33 40.76 12.28
C GLN A 301 17.38 41.67 11.47
N ASN A 302 17.69 42.96 11.36
CA ASN A 302 16.88 43.98 10.68
C ASN A 302 17.32 44.20 9.23
N THR A 303 18.42 43.57 8.81
CA THR A 303 19.03 43.72 7.49
C THR A 303 19.29 42.37 6.83
N THR A 304 19.58 42.38 5.53
CA THR A 304 19.87 41.18 4.72
C THR A 304 21.16 41.28 3.91
N THR A 305 21.83 42.44 3.97
CA THR A 305 23.04 42.73 3.20
C THR A 305 24.27 42.54 4.07
N PHE A 306 25.11 41.58 3.72
CA PHE A 306 26.36 41.30 4.43
C PHE A 306 27.34 42.48 4.37
N SER A 307 27.78 42.93 5.55
CA SER A 307 28.81 43.95 5.75
C SER A 307 30.14 43.31 6.19
N SER A 308 31.28 43.97 5.97
CA SER A 308 32.60 43.41 6.30
C SER A 308 32.98 43.68 7.76
N LEU A 309 32.96 42.63 8.60
CA LEU A 309 33.36 42.70 10.01
C LEU A 309 34.89 42.58 10.17
N SER A 310 35.51 41.74 9.34
CA SER A 310 36.97 41.66 9.19
C SER A 310 37.30 41.53 7.71
N ALA A 311 38.19 42.38 7.21
CA ALA A 311 38.60 42.39 5.81
C ALA A 311 39.33 41.09 5.43
N ALA A 312 39.35 40.77 4.13
CA ALA A 312 40.01 39.57 3.61
C ALA A 312 41.49 39.53 4.01
N LYS A 313 41.88 38.48 4.74
CA LYS A 313 43.25 38.29 5.24
C LYS A 313 43.64 36.82 5.18
N SER A 314 44.89 36.54 4.86
CA SER A 314 45.45 35.19 4.94
C SER A 314 45.78 34.82 6.39
N TYR A 315 45.26 33.69 6.85
CA TYR A 315 45.50 33.12 8.17
C TYR A 315 46.17 31.75 8.03
N THR A 316 47.18 31.50 8.84
CA THR A 316 47.89 30.21 8.91
C THR A 316 47.22 29.30 9.93
N PHE A 317 46.89 28.08 9.50
CA PHE A 317 46.47 26.97 10.33
C PHE A 317 47.65 26.00 10.41
N ASP A 318 48.12 25.74 11.63
CA ASP A 318 49.27 24.89 11.91
C ASP A 318 48.90 23.78 12.92
N PRO A 319 49.04 22.48 12.60
CA PRO A 319 48.76 21.39 13.54
C PRO A 319 49.54 21.51 14.86
N ALA A 320 50.78 22.00 14.81
CA ALA A 320 51.60 22.20 16.00
C ALA A 320 51.04 23.29 16.95
N ALA A 321 50.19 24.18 16.43
CA ALA A 321 49.42 25.16 17.18
C ALA A 321 47.93 24.78 17.36
N GLY A 322 47.58 23.50 17.15
CA GLY A 322 46.21 22.99 17.29
C GLY A 322 45.26 23.45 16.19
N ASN A 323 45.78 23.78 15.00
CA ASN A 323 45.02 24.13 13.79
C ASN A 323 43.87 25.14 14.02
N THR A 324 44.09 26.12 14.91
CA THR A 324 43.06 27.07 15.39
C THR A 324 43.46 28.52 15.13
N VAL A 325 42.52 29.36 14.69
CA VAL A 325 42.68 30.78 14.38
C VAL A 325 41.56 31.59 15.04
N THR A 326 41.92 32.56 15.88
CA THR A 326 40.97 33.55 16.45
C THR A 326 40.97 34.84 15.63
N ILE A 327 39.80 35.29 15.19
CA ILE A 327 39.56 36.54 14.49
C ILE A 327 38.71 37.45 15.39
N PRO A 328 39.31 38.48 16.03
CA PRO A 328 38.54 39.48 16.78
C PRO A 328 37.59 40.25 15.83
N VAL A 329 36.32 40.32 16.20
CA VAL A 329 35.28 41.10 15.51
C VAL A 329 34.33 41.64 16.56
N SER A 330 33.89 42.90 16.42
CA SER A 330 32.91 43.51 17.32
C SER A 330 31.74 44.05 16.51
N ALA A 331 30.60 43.38 16.63
CA ALA A 331 29.40 43.67 15.85
C ALA A 331 28.13 43.11 16.53
N LYS A 332 26.98 43.71 16.21
CA LYS A 332 25.66 43.10 16.44
C LYS A 332 25.27 42.35 15.16
N VAL A 333 24.98 41.05 15.26
CA VAL A 333 24.71 40.20 14.09
C VAL A 333 23.69 39.10 14.39
N LYS A 334 22.80 38.83 13.43
CA LYS A 334 22.05 37.57 13.32
C LYS A 334 22.80 36.56 12.48
N ARG A 335 23.43 37.00 11.38
CA ARG A 335 24.19 36.11 10.48
C ARG A 335 25.65 36.48 10.41
N VAL A 336 26.51 35.46 10.37
CA VAL A 336 27.96 35.58 10.15
C VAL A 336 28.33 34.69 8.97
N GLN A 337 29.05 35.24 7.99
CA GLN A 337 29.48 34.52 6.81
C GLN A 337 31.01 34.59 6.69
N LEU A 338 31.64 33.43 6.50
CA LEU A 338 33.00 33.33 6.01
C LEU A 338 32.95 33.41 4.49
N ASN A 339 33.78 34.26 3.90
CA ASN A 339 34.08 34.26 2.47
C ASN A 339 35.54 33.86 2.30
N ILE A 340 35.78 32.61 1.89
CA ILE A 340 37.12 32.05 1.72
C ILE A 340 37.48 32.12 0.23
N THR A 341 38.61 32.74 -0.07
CA THR A 341 39.02 33.08 -1.45
C THR A 341 40.25 32.32 -1.93
N SER A 342 40.98 31.65 -1.04
CA SER A 342 42.08 30.74 -1.35
C SER A 342 42.34 29.79 -0.18
N ASN A 343 42.76 28.56 -0.46
CA ASN A 343 43.32 27.61 0.51
C ASN A 343 44.61 27.03 -0.10
N SER A 344 45.69 26.92 0.67
CA SER A 344 46.96 26.37 0.19
C SER A 344 47.10 24.86 0.38
N GLY A 345 46.13 24.20 1.02
CA GLY A 345 46.11 22.76 1.28
C GLY A 345 45.00 21.97 0.58
N ALA A 346 44.05 22.65 -0.07
CA ALA A 346 42.96 22.04 -0.86
C ALA A 346 42.40 23.04 -1.90
N PRO A 347 41.62 22.60 -2.92
CA PRO A 347 41.10 23.47 -3.97
C PRO A 347 40.08 24.52 -3.50
N ALA A 348 39.39 24.26 -2.38
CA ALA A 348 38.31 25.07 -1.83
C ALA A 348 38.58 25.46 -0.36
N GLY A 349 37.73 26.32 0.21
CA GLY A 349 37.72 26.57 1.65
C GLY A 349 37.36 25.31 2.44
N GLN A 350 38.04 25.11 3.56
CA GLN A 350 37.82 24.02 4.51
C GLN A 350 37.64 24.60 5.92
N ILE A 351 36.68 24.09 6.71
CA ILE A 351 36.50 24.46 8.13
C ILE A 351 36.01 23.23 8.90
N ALA A 352 36.70 22.87 9.99
CA ALA A 352 36.26 21.85 10.95
C ALA A 352 35.39 22.42 12.07
N GLU A 353 35.62 23.68 12.47
CA GLU A 353 34.77 24.37 13.45
C GLU A 353 34.72 25.88 13.15
N PHE A 354 33.51 26.43 13.08
CA PHE A 354 33.18 27.85 12.91
C PHE A 354 32.50 28.35 14.20
N GLN A 355 33.31 28.55 15.24
CA GLN A 355 32.84 28.99 16.54
C GLN A 355 32.65 30.52 16.56
N VAL A 356 31.59 30.99 17.22
CA VAL A 356 31.30 32.43 17.35
C VAL A 356 31.09 32.75 18.82
N PHE A 357 31.88 33.68 19.36
CA PHE A 357 31.84 34.06 20.77
C PHE A 357 31.14 35.40 20.94
N GLY A 358 30.21 35.47 21.90
CA GLY A 358 29.43 36.68 22.17
C GLY A 358 28.39 36.52 23.26
N THR A 359 27.46 37.47 23.34
CA THR A 359 26.28 37.44 24.20
C THR A 359 25.01 37.72 23.39
N ALA A 360 23.86 37.21 23.83
CA ALA A 360 22.59 37.45 23.15
C ALA A 360 22.22 38.95 23.13
N GLY A 361 21.60 39.39 22.04
CA GLY A 361 21.00 40.71 21.91
C GLY A 361 19.64 40.80 22.61
N THR A 362 19.17 42.03 22.81
CA THR A 362 17.86 42.31 23.39
C THR A 362 16.74 41.92 22.43
N ASN A 363 16.00 40.87 22.74
CA ASN A 363 14.85 40.35 21.99
C ASN A 363 13.83 39.73 22.97
N PRO A 364 12.56 39.56 22.57
CA PRO A 364 11.58 38.75 23.30
C PRO A 364 11.94 37.25 23.29
N ASP A 365 11.26 36.48 24.15
CA ASP A 365 11.31 35.01 24.21
C ASP A 365 9.93 34.54 24.69
N LEU A 366 8.96 34.47 23.77
CA LEU A 366 7.60 34.03 24.09
C LEU A 366 7.57 32.53 24.35
N THR A 367 6.75 32.13 25.32
CA THR A 367 6.50 30.72 25.61
C THR A 367 5.11 30.55 26.17
N VAL A 368 4.50 29.38 25.94
CA VAL A 368 3.25 29.02 26.60
C VAL A 368 3.58 28.25 27.87
N THR A 369 3.23 28.79 29.04
CA THR A 369 3.54 28.19 30.35
C THR A 369 2.42 27.31 30.90
N GLY A 370 1.28 27.26 30.23
CA GLY A 370 0.13 26.47 30.64
C GLY A 370 -1.01 26.54 29.62
N ALA A 371 -1.81 25.47 29.56
CA ALA A 371 -3.05 25.39 28.79
C ALA A 371 -4.11 24.63 29.60
N SER A 372 -5.36 25.10 29.57
CA SER A 372 -6.49 24.55 30.33
C SER A 372 -7.81 24.73 29.58
N TRP A 373 -8.91 24.22 30.15
CA TRP A 373 -10.25 24.30 29.55
C TRP A 373 -11.35 24.40 30.60
N THR A 374 -12.51 24.92 30.19
CA THR A 374 -13.76 24.86 30.94
C THR A 374 -14.95 24.50 30.03
N PRO A 375 -15.99 23.81 30.55
CA PRO A 375 -16.08 23.20 31.89
C PRO A 375 -15.10 22.02 32.05
N ALA A 376 -14.76 21.65 33.29
CA ALA A 376 -13.74 20.64 33.56
C ALA A 376 -14.16 19.19 33.18
N SER A 377 -15.46 18.89 33.22
CA SER A 377 -16.05 17.60 32.85
C SER A 377 -17.19 17.81 31.84
N PRO A 378 -16.87 18.15 30.58
CA PRO A 378 -17.87 18.43 29.55
C PRO A 378 -18.57 17.16 29.05
N VAL A 379 -19.80 17.34 28.57
CA VAL A 379 -20.49 16.39 27.68
C VAL A 379 -20.56 16.92 26.24
N GLU A 380 -20.91 16.07 25.29
CA GLU A 380 -20.97 16.39 23.84
C GLU A 380 -21.82 17.61 23.44
N SER A 381 -22.69 18.10 24.32
CA SER A 381 -23.52 19.29 24.12
C SER A 381 -22.97 20.56 24.77
N ASN A 382 -21.80 20.52 25.41
CA ASN A 382 -21.18 21.70 26.05
C ASN A 382 -20.26 22.44 25.08
N ALA A 383 -20.41 23.76 25.02
CA ALA A 383 -19.36 24.63 24.47
C ALA A 383 -18.11 24.56 25.36
N LEU A 384 -16.94 24.67 24.74
CA LEU A 384 -15.65 24.65 25.43
C LEU A 384 -15.01 26.03 25.37
N THR A 385 -14.46 26.49 26.49
CA THR A 385 -13.51 27.61 26.49
C THR A 385 -12.14 27.05 26.79
N LEU A 386 -11.19 27.23 25.86
CA LEU A 386 -9.79 26.88 26.03
C LEU A 386 -9.02 28.13 26.47
N SER A 387 -8.11 27.98 27.44
CA SER A 387 -7.25 29.03 28.00
C SER A 387 -5.78 28.66 27.81
N ALA A 388 -4.92 29.63 27.53
CA ALA A 388 -3.47 29.47 27.53
C ALA A 388 -2.78 30.68 28.18
N THR A 389 -1.71 30.41 28.94
CA THR A 389 -0.87 31.46 29.53
C THR A 389 0.37 31.64 28.69
N VAL A 390 0.51 32.80 28.04
CA VAL A 390 1.73 33.22 27.34
C VAL A 390 2.61 34.01 28.31
N LYS A 391 3.93 33.81 28.25
CA LYS A 391 4.93 34.58 28.96
C LYS A 391 6.03 35.03 28.01
N ASN A 392 6.45 36.28 28.11
CA ASN A 392 7.71 36.74 27.53
C ASN A 392 8.82 36.58 28.59
N ASN A 393 9.70 35.59 28.41
CA ASN A 393 10.90 35.41 29.22
C ASN A 393 12.05 36.34 28.81
N GLY A 394 11.94 36.98 27.65
CA GLY A 394 13.02 37.68 26.98
C GLY A 394 13.40 39.01 27.62
N THR A 395 14.36 39.67 27.00
CA THR A 395 14.97 40.91 27.50
C THR A 395 14.47 42.16 26.79
N ALA A 396 13.58 42.01 25.80
CA ALA A 396 12.85 43.09 25.14
C ALA A 396 11.34 42.81 25.14
N GLU A 397 10.54 43.84 24.87
CA GLU A 397 9.10 43.73 24.63
C GLU A 397 8.82 42.97 23.32
N SER A 398 7.78 42.12 23.30
CA SER A 398 7.31 41.45 22.08
C SER A 398 6.36 42.37 21.31
N ALA A 399 6.29 42.18 19.99
CA ALA A 399 5.13 42.65 19.23
C ALA A 399 3.86 41.87 19.64
N ALA A 400 2.69 42.35 19.20
CA ALA A 400 1.44 41.59 19.31
C ALA A 400 1.42 40.44 18.29
N THR A 401 0.88 39.29 18.68
CA THR A 401 0.81 38.05 17.88
C THR A 401 -0.47 37.27 18.23
N SER A 402 -0.49 35.94 18.06
CA SER A 402 -1.61 35.05 18.34
C SER A 402 -1.15 33.73 18.98
N VAL A 403 -2.02 33.13 19.78
CA VAL A 403 -1.95 31.71 20.16
C VAL A 403 -2.92 30.91 19.29
N ASN A 404 -2.44 29.81 18.73
CA ASN A 404 -3.26 28.76 18.13
C ASN A 404 -3.51 27.65 19.16
N PHE A 405 -4.77 27.24 19.31
CA PHE A 405 -5.22 26.17 20.20
C PHE A 405 -5.56 24.91 19.41
N TYR A 406 -5.10 23.77 19.89
CA TYR A 406 -5.29 22.48 19.25
C TYR A 406 -5.95 21.46 20.19
N LEU A 407 -6.92 20.72 19.67
CA LEU A 407 -7.44 19.51 20.27
C LEU A 407 -6.94 18.31 19.46
N ASN A 408 -6.15 17.45 20.10
CA ASN A 408 -5.21 16.57 19.41
C ASN A 408 -4.32 17.40 18.47
N ASN A 409 -4.40 17.17 17.15
CA ASN A 409 -3.68 17.94 16.13
C ASN A 409 -4.61 18.86 15.32
N THR A 410 -5.89 18.98 15.69
CA THR A 410 -6.89 19.80 14.99
C THR A 410 -6.95 21.20 15.60
N LEU A 411 -6.80 22.24 14.78
CA LEU A 411 -6.95 23.63 15.22
C LEU A 411 -8.38 23.87 15.71
N ALA A 412 -8.53 24.13 17.00
CA ALA A 412 -9.80 24.38 17.68
C ALA A 412 -10.16 25.88 17.72
N GLY A 413 -9.17 26.76 17.53
CA GLY A 413 -9.34 28.21 17.41
C GLY A 413 -8.04 28.96 17.64
N SER A 414 -8.07 30.29 17.48
CA SER A 414 -6.92 31.17 17.72
C SER A 414 -7.34 32.38 18.55
N ALA A 415 -6.46 32.88 19.40
CA ALA A 415 -6.68 34.08 20.23
C ALA A 415 -5.53 35.09 20.07
N PRO A 416 -5.80 36.41 20.03
CA PRO A 416 -4.76 37.43 19.93
C PRO A 416 -4.00 37.60 21.25
N VAL A 417 -2.70 37.81 21.15
CA VAL A 417 -1.80 38.18 22.26
C VAL A 417 -1.36 39.61 22.03
N ALA A 418 -1.57 40.50 23.00
CA ALA A 418 -1.06 41.87 22.94
C ALA A 418 0.48 41.90 23.06
N ALA A 419 1.09 43.05 22.81
CA ALA A 419 2.52 43.25 23.10
C ALA A 419 2.83 42.92 24.58
N LEU A 420 3.84 42.08 24.82
CA LEU A 420 4.24 41.65 26.16
C LEU A 420 5.60 42.22 26.52
N ALA A 421 5.65 43.08 27.54
CA ALA A 421 6.90 43.55 28.12
C ALA A 421 7.77 42.40 28.64
N ALA A 422 9.09 42.62 28.70
CA ALA A 422 10.06 41.66 29.22
C ALA A 422 9.66 41.14 30.63
N GLY A 423 9.55 39.82 30.79
CA GLY A 423 9.14 39.15 32.02
C GLY A 423 7.62 39.04 32.24
N ALA A 424 6.78 39.69 31.43
CA ALA A 424 5.32 39.73 31.61
C ALA A 424 4.61 38.47 31.08
N SER A 425 3.37 38.26 31.54
CA SER A 425 2.48 37.19 31.08
C SER A 425 1.07 37.69 30.79
N ALA A 426 0.38 37.03 29.87
CA ALA A 426 -1.04 37.20 29.59
C ALA A 426 -1.74 35.84 29.50
N GLU A 427 -2.96 35.74 30.03
CA GLU A 427 -3.86 34.65 29.70
C GLU A 427 -4.73 35.06 28.50
N VAL A 428 -4.82 34.17 27.51
CA VAL A 428 -5.66 34.33 26.32
C VAL A 428 -6.59 33.13 26.19
N THR A 429 -7.80 33.37 25.67
CA THR A 429 -8.85 32.34 25.62
C THR A 429 -9.55 32.29 24.28
N VAL A 430 -10.09 31.12 23.92
CA VAL A 430 -10.92 30.94 22.73
C VAL A 430 -12.10 30.01 23.02
N ASN A 431 -13.27 30.31 22.46
CA ASN A 431 -14.43 29.42 22.53
C ASN A 431 -14.37 28.42 21.37
N ALA A 432 -14.08 27.16 21.69
CA ALA A 432 -14.09 26.05 20.76
C ALA A 432 -15.49 25.42 20.66
N ALA A 433 -15.79 24.83 19.49
CA ALA A 433 -17.04 24.11 19.27
C ALA A 433 -17.16 22.88 20.22
N PRO A 434 -18.38 22.46 20.58
CA PRO A 434 -18.61 21.18 21.26
C PRO A 434 -17.95 20.02 20.50
N GLN A 435 -17.50 19.02 21.25
CA GLN A 435 -16.71 17.89 20.75
C GLN A 435 -17.44 16.57 20.98
N ASN A 436 -17.15 15.56 20.17
CA ASN A 436 -17.69 14.21 20.34
C ASN A 436 -17.14 13.54 21.62
N ALA A 437 -17.83 12.52 22.12
CA ALA A 437 -17.39 11.76 23.28
C ALA A 437 -16.01 11.11 23.02
N GLY A 438 -15.08 11.30 23.95
CA GLY A 438 -13.70 10.86 23.79
C GLY A 438 -12.72 11.67 24.63
N THR A 439 -11.44 11.44 24.38
CA THR A 439 -10.34 12.07 25.13
C THR A 439 -9.40 12.77 24.16
N TYR A 440 -9.08 14.03 24.45
CA TYR A 440 -8.32 14.94 23.61
C TYR A 440 -7.10 15.43 24.37
N THR A 441 -5.92 15.42 23.73
CA THR A 441 -4.82 16.26 24.21
C THR A 441 -5.15 17.72 23.90
N VAL A 442 -4.75 18.64 24.77
CA VAL A 442 -4.94 20.08 24.57
C VAL A 442 -3.56 20.70 24.46
N SER A 443 -3.25 21.32 23.32
CA SER A 443 -2.00 22.06 23.13
C SER A 443 -2.25 23.47 22.63
N ALA A 444 -1.29 24.35 22.89
CA ALA A 444 -1.35 25.77 22.53
C ALA A 444 0.04 26.22 22.07
N LYS A 445 0.08 27.01 21.00
CA LYS A 445 1.31 27.53 20.39
C LYS A 445 1.21 29.03 20.19
N VAL A 446 2.14 29.80 20.77
CA VAL A 446 2.26 31.24 20.49
C VAL A 446 3.10 31.45 19.22
N ASP A 447 2.76 32.48 18.44
CA ASP A 447 3.53 32.91 17.25
C ASP A 447 3.95 31.79 16.28
N GLU A 448 3.06 30.82 16.01
CA GLU A 448 3.37 29.63 15.18
C GLU A 448 3.79 29.94 13.72
N ASN A 449 3.71 31.19 13.29
CA ASN A 449 4.20 31.67 11.99
C ASN A 449 5.58 32.36 12.07
N ASN A 450 6.19 32.44 13.25
CA ASN A 450 7.48 33.10 13.54
C ASN A 450 7.50 34.55 13.01
N ALA A 451 6.48 35.33 13.39
CA ALA A 451 6.28 36.72 12.97
C ALA A 451 6.92 37.71 13.95
N VAL A 452 7.17 37.30 15.19
CA VAL A 452 8.08 37.93 16.15
C VAL A 452 9.46 37.27 15.99
N THR A 453 10.55 38.04 16.06
CA THR A 453 11.91 37.45 16.09
C THR A 453 12.34 37.26 17.54
N GLU A 454 12.57 36.01 17.93
CA GLU A 454 12.68 35.63 19.34
C GLU A 454 14.12 35.20 19.70
N GLN A 455 14.48 35.20 20.99
CA GLN A 455 15.76 34.62 21.42
C GLN A 455 15.80 33.10 21.24
N ASN A 456 14.64 32.46 21.27
CA ASN A 456 14.44 31.04 21.02
C ASN A 456 13.05 30.85 20.40
N GLU A 457 12.97 30.09 19.31
CA GLU A 457 11.71 29.79 18.59
C GLU A 457 11.18 28.39 18.98
N GLY A 458 11.94 27.63 19.79
CA GLY A 458 11.69 26.21 20.10
C GLY A 458 10.81 25.96 21.33
N ASN A 459 10.45 27.00 22.08
CA ASN A 459 9.69 26.95 23.35
C ASN A 459 8.29 27.57 23.23
N ASN A 460 7.86 27.88 22.01
CA ASN A 460 6.59 28.52 21.70
C ASN A 460 5.38 27.58 21.86
N SER A 461 5.59 26.28 22.03
CA SER A 461 4.56 25.24 22.11
C SER A 461 4.43 24.61 23.49
N PHE A 462 3.20 24.43 23.98
CA PHE A 462 2.88 23.71 25.21
C PHE A 462 1.76 22.71 25.00
N THR A 463 1.89 21.52 25.59
CA THR A 463 0.83 20.51 25.65
C THR A 463 0.46 20.25 27.11
N SER A 464 -0.83 20.31 27.43
CA SER A 464 -1.32 20.02 28.77
C SER A 464 -0.98 18.58 29.19
N PRO A 465 -0.44 18.35 30.40
CA PRO A 465 -0.18 17.01 30.92
C PRO A 465 -1.48 16.27 31.32
N SER A 466 -2.60 16.99 31.43
CA SER A 466 -3.94 16.42 31.58
C SER A 466 -4.67 16.42 30.23
N GLN A 467 -5.49 15.41 29.98
CA GLN A 467 -6.32 15.31 28.78
C GLN A 467 -7.74 15.81 29.04
N LEU A 468 -8.31 16.50 28.07
CA LEU A 468 -9.72 16.87 28.02
C LEU A 468 -10.54 15.61 27.73
N THR A 469 -11.31 15.13 28.70
CA THR A 469 -12.26 14.01 28.50
C THR A 469 -13.68 14.55 28.39
N VAL A 470 -14.32 14.29 27.25
CA VAL A 470 -15.70 14.65 26.95
C VAL A 470 -16.56 13.40 27.10
N ALA A 471 -17.53 13.44 28.02
CA ALA A 471 -18.42 12.31 28.29
C ALA A 471 -19.58 12.25 27.25
N PRO A 472 -20.07 11.05 26.90
CA PRO A 472 -21.22 10.91 26.01
C PRO A 472 -22.47 11.54 26.62
N VAL A 473 -23.23 12.25 25.80
CA VAL A 473 -24.53 12.80 26.21
C VAL A 473 -25.55 11.66 26.37
N SER A 474 -26.45 11.77 27.34
CA SER A 474 -27.53 10.79 27.52
C SER A 474 -28.60 11.01 26.45
N SER A 475 -28.80 10.04 25.56
CA SER A 475 -29.55 10.19 24.31
C SER A 475 -29.93 8.84 23.68
N ALA A 476 -31.09 8.79 23.04
CA ALA A 476 -31.34 7.86 21.93
C ALA A 476 -30.53 8.29 20.68
N ASP A 477 -30.31 7.39 19.73
CA ASP A 477 -29.52 7.63 18.52
C ASP A 477 -29.99 6.66 17.43
N LEU A 478 -30.90 7.12 16.55
CA LEU A 478 -31.70 6.30 15.64
C LEU A 478 -31.12 6.28 14.21
N ILE A 479 -30.39 5.22 13.88
CA ILE A 479 -29.80 5.01 12.55
C ILE A 479 -30.73 4.14 11.68
N PRO A 480 -31.22 4.64 10.54
CA PRO A 480 -31.92 3.83 9.55
C PRO A 480 -30.90 3.10 8.64
N SER A 481 -31.27 1.92 8.17
CA SER A 481 -30.54 1.15 7.15
C SER A 481 -31.53 0.57 6.13
N VAL A 482 -31.38 0.95 4.86
CA VAL A 482 -32.33 0.56 3.80
C VAL A 482 -31.96 -0.75 3.13
N SER A 483 -32.97 -1.58 2.91
CA SER A 483 -32.94 -2.81 2.13
C SER A 483 -34.08 -2.82 1.12
N TRP A 484 -33.95 -3.64 0.07
CA TRP A 484 -34.93 -3.74 -1.00
C TRP A 484 -35.10 -5.17 -1.50
N ASN A 485 -36.25 -5.47 -2.08
CA ASN A 485 -36.58 -6.77 -2.64
C ASN A 485 -37.25 -6.62 -4.03
N PRO A 486 -36.80 -7.33 -5.08
CA PRO A 486 -35.65 -8.25 -5.13
C PRO A 486 -34.31 -7.56 -4.83
N GLY A 487 -33.36 -8.26 -4.20
CA GLY A 487 -32.06 -7.67 -3.83
C GLY A 487 -31.21 -7.20 -5.01
N SER A 488 -31.38 -7.85 -6.17
CA SER A 488 -30.79 -7.48 -7.46
C SER A 488 -31.92 -7.42 -8.51
N PRO A 489 -32.65 -6.30 -8.64
CA PRO A 489 -33.77 -6.21 -9.57
C PRO A 489 -33.28 -6.06 -11.02
N ALA A 490 -33.87 -6.82 -11.94
CA ALA A 490 -33.77 -6.54 -13.37
C ALA A 490 -34.69 -5.37 -13.76
N ALA A 491 -34.41 -4.66 -14.86
CA ALA A 491 -35.34 -3.68 -15.40
C ALA A 491 -36.73 -4.30 -15.65
N GLY A 492 -37.79 -3.55 -15.33
CA GLY A 492 -39.18 -4.01 -15.29
C GLY A 492 -39.61 -4.64 -13.96
N SER A 493 -38.68 -4.99 -13.05
CA SER A 493 -39.03 -5.55 -11.73
C SER A 493 -39.73 -4.51 -10.84
N ALA A 494 -40.78 -4.91 -10.12
CA ALA A 494 -41.30 -4.13 -9.00
C ALA A 494 -40.41 -4.33 -7.76
N VAL A 495 -39.96 -3.24 -7.15
CA VAL A 495 -39.03 -3.21 -6.02
C VAL A 495 -39.73 -2.64 -4.78
N SER A 496 -39.83 -3.43 -3.72
CA SER A 496 -40.28 -2.96 -2.39
C SER A 496 -39.08 -2.60 -1.51
N PHE A 497 -39.29 -1.72 -0.52
CA PHE A 497 -38.24 -1.22 0.38
C PHE A 497 -38.61 -1.44 1.85
N THR A 498 -37.61 -1.83 2.65
CA THR A 498 -37.74 -2.03 4.10
C THR A 498 -36.54 -1.37 4.79
N VAL A 499 -36.81 -0.57 5.82
CA VAL A 499 -35.78 0.12 6.60
C VAL A 499 -35.65 -0.52 7.98
N SER A 500 -34.45 -0.95 8.34
CA SER A 500 -34.14 -1.32 9.72
C SER A 500 -33.71 -0.07 10.48
N VAL A 501 -34.45 0.32 11.52
CA VAL A 501 -34.08 1.42 12.41
C VAL A 501 -33.42 0.82 13.66
N LYS A 502 -32.16 1.17 13.90
CA LYS A 502 -31.41 0.77 15.09
C LYS A 502 -31.27 1.93 16.05
N ASN A 503 -31.54 1.73 17.34
CA ASN A 503 -31.09 2.64 18.37
C ASN A 503 -29.67 2.25 18.81
N GLN A 504 -28.65 3.05 18.50
CA GLN A 504 -27.29 2.87 19.04
C GLN A 504 -27.02 3.69 20.31
N GLY A 505 -28.03 4.42 20.79
CA GLY A 505 -27.93 5.32 21.93
C GLY A 505 -27.74 4.61 23.26
N ASN A 506 -27.39 5.41 24.27
CA ASN A 506 -27.29 4.97 25.67
C ASN A 506 -28.61 5.15 26.45
N MET A 507 -29.64 5.68 25.79
CA MET A 507 -31.03 5.73 26.27
C MET A 507 -31.96 5.08 25.25
N ALA A 508 -33.04 4.44 25.71
CA ALA A 508 -34.12 3.97 24.85
C ALA A 508 -34.85 5.17 24.18
N SER A 509 -35.41 4.95 22.99
CA SER A 509 -36.27 5.95 22.35
C SER A 509 -37.56 6.19 23.15
N THR A 510 -38.34 7.21 22.81
CA THR A 510 -39.75 7.23 23.26
C THR A 510 -40.57 6.11 22.62
N SER A 511 -41.74 5.85 23.19
CA SER A 511 -42.77 4.96 22.63
C SER A 511 -43.69 5.64 21.59
N SER A 512 -43.30 6.82 21.10
CA SER A 512 -44.08 7.57 20.10
C SER A 512 -43.85 7.03 18.68
N GLU A 513 -44.31 7.76 17.66
CA GLU A 513 -44.23 7.33 16.25
C GLU A 513 -42.88 7.73 15.62
N HIS A 514 -42.06 6.73 15.34
CA HIS A 514 -40.81 6.84 14.57
C HIS A 514 -41.14 6.79 13.08
N ALA A 515 -41.49 7.94 12.50
CA ALA A 515 -41.75 8.06 11.07
C ALA A 515 -40.48 7.82 10.23
N VAL A 516 -40.62 7.13 9.10
CA VAL A 516 -39.50 6.75 8.21
C VAL A 516 -39.86 7.06 6.76
N THR A 517 -38.93 7.70 6.06
CA THR A 517 -39.03 8.06 4.63
C THR A 517 -37.88 7.43 3.86
N VAL A 518 -38.17 6.82 2.70
CA VAL A 518 -37.18 6.50 1.67
C VAL A 518 -37.39 7.39 0.45
N VAL A 519 -36.32 8.03 0.00
CA VAL A 519 -36.27 8.83 -1.23
C VAL A 519 -35.35 8.15 -2.23
N LEU A 520 -35.88 7.83 -3.41
CA LEU A 520 -35.12 7.27 -4.53
C LEU A 520 -34.80 8.38 -5.53
N LYS A 521 -33.52 8.58 -5.85
CA LYS A 521 -33.05 9.55 -6.86
C LYS A 521 -32.29 8.85 -7.98
N ASN A 522 -32.40 9.37 -9.21
CA ASN A 522 -31.55 8.94 -10.32
C ASN A 522 -30.16 9.62 -10.28
N ALA A 523 -29.25 9.19 -11.16
CA ALA A 523 -27.91 9.77 -11.29
C ALA A 523 -27.88 11.29 -11.62
N ALA A 524 -28.97 11.87 -12.12
CA ALA A 524 -29.12 13.31 -12.33
C ALA A 524 -29.63 14.06 -11.07
N GLY A 525 -29.75 13.38 -9.92
CA GLY A 525 -30.22 13.93 -8.65
C GLY A 525 -31.74 14.11 -8.53
N ALA A 526 -32.50 13.78 -9.58
CA ALA A 526 -33.95 13.92 -9.59
C ALA A 526 -34.63 12.80 -8.81
N THR A 527 -35.52 13.15 -7.88
CA THR A 527 -36.33 12.20 -7.12
C THR A 527 -37.31 11.49 -8.06
N LEU A 528 -37.25 10.15 -8.11
CA LEU A 528 -38.17 9.31 -8.85
C LEU A 528 -39.33 8.80 -8.00
N GLN A 529 -39.05 8.49 -6.72
CA GLN A 529 -40.03 7.93 -5.80
C GLN A 529 -39.74 8.43 -4.37
N THR A 530 -40.81 8.67 -3.61
CA THR A 530 -40.74 8.76 -2.15
C THR A 530 -41.71 7.73 -1.56
N LEU A 531 -41.29 7.02 -0.52
CA LEU A 531 -42.09 6.04 0.22
C LEU A 531 -42.02 6.40 1.70
N ASN A 532 -43.13 6.26 2.43
CA ASN A 532 -43.22 6.61 3.85
C ASN A 532 -43.89 5.48 4.64
N GLY A 533 -43.41 5.25 5.85
CA GLY A 533 -43.98 4.34 6.85
C GLY A 533 -43.60 4.80 8.24
N SER A 534 -43.92 4.01 9.26
CA SER A 534 -43.57 4.33 10.66
C SER A 534 -43.51 3.08 11.54
N TYR A 535 -42.92 3.25 12.72
CA TYR A 535 -43.02 2.30 13.83
C TYR A 535 -43.44 3.03 15.10
N SER A 536 -44.36 2.45 15.87
CA SER A 536 -44.81 3.01 17.15
C SER A 536 -44.46 2.03 18.27
N GLY A 537 -43.58 2.47 19.18
CA GLY A 537 -43.06 1.65 20.26
C GLY A 537 -41.65 2.06 20.69
N THR A 538 -41.20 1.54 21.82
CA THR A 538 -39.86 1.81 22.36
C THR A 538 -38.81 0.99 21.62
N ILE A 539 -37.78 1.64 21.09
CA ILE A 539 -36.56 1.00 20.57
C ILE A 539 -35.50 1.05 21.68
N GLU A 540 -35.33 -0.08 22.38
CA GLU A 540 -34.35 -0.23 23.45
C GLU A 540 -32.91 -0.02 22.99
N THR A 541 -32.00 0.29 23.92
CA THR A 541 -30.58 0.53 23.61
C THR A 541 -29.92 -0.67 22.91
N GLY A 542 -29.38 -0.45 21.72
CA GLY A 542 -28.79 -1.49 20.88
C GLY A 542 -29.76 -2.30 20.03
N ALA A 543 -31.08 -2.18 20.26
CA ALA A 543 -32.12 -2.92 19.53
C ALA A 543 -32.34 -2.37 18.11
N SER A 544 -33.07 -3.13 17.29
CA SER A 544 -33.42 -2.72 15.92
C SER A 544 -34.80 -3.23 15.51
N VAL A 545 -35.51 -2.45 14.70
CA VAL A 545 -36.87 -2.73 14.23
C VAL A 545 -36.99 -2.52 12.72
N ASN A 546 -37.72 -3.39 12.02
CA ASN A 546 -37.87 -3.32 10.56
C ASN A 546 -39.20 -2.66 10.17
N VAL A 547 -39.12 -1.47 9.58
CA VAL A 547 -40.24 -0.70 9.02
C VAL A 547 -40.39 -1.07 7.54
N SER A 548 -41.48 -1.77 7.20
CA SER A 548 -41.83 -2.07 5.80
C SER A 548 -42.56 -0.88 5.19
N LEU A 549 -42.13 -0.42 4.00
CA LEU A 549 -42.73 0.76 3.38
C LEU A 549 -43.81 0.37 2.35
N PRO A 550 -45.05 0.89 2.46
CA PRO A 550 -46.11 0.60 1.50
C PRO A 550 -45.82 1.18 0.11
N GLY A 551 -45.82 0.33 -0.90
CA GLY A 551 -45.60 0.69 -2.31
C GLY A 551 -44.47 -0.11 -2.97
N THR A 552 -44.29 0.11 -4.26
CA THR A 552 -43.12 -0.39 -5.02
C THR A 552 -42.68 0.63 -6.07
N TRP A 553 -41.43 0.53 -6.51
CA TRP A 553 -40.91 1.25 -7.67
C TRP A 553 -40.61 0.27 -8.80
N THR A 554 -40.92 0.62 -10.05
CA THR A 554 -40.56 -0.21 -11.21
C THR A 554 -39.14 0.12 -11.68
N ALA A 555 -38.25 -0.87 -11.56
CA ALA A 555 -36.84 -0.73 -11.92
C ALA A 555 -36.63 -0.42 -13.41
N THR A 556 -35.67 0.44 -13.70
CA THR A 556 -35.18 0.76 -15.06
C THR A 556 -33.65 0.80 -15.02
N ASN A 557 -32.95 0.46 -16.12
CA ASN A 557 -31.49 0.41 -16.11
C ASN A 557 -30.89 1.78 -15.74
N GLY A 558 -29.92 1.79 -14.83
CA GLY A 558 -29.30 3.00 -14.29
C GLY A 558 -28.76 2.81 -12.86
N SER A 559 -28.15 3.87 -12.33
CA SER A 559 -27.68 3.92 -10.94
C SER A 559 -28.51 4.93 -10.15
N TYR A 560 -28.89 4.56 -8.91
CA TYR A 560 -29.85 5.27 -8.10
C TYR A 560 -29.36 5.44 -6.65
N THR A 561 -29.57 6.62 -6.08
CA THR A 561 -29.36 6.84 -4.65
C THR A 561 -30.64 6.55 -3.89
N VAL A 562 -30.58 5.63 -2.93
CA VAL A 562 -31.66 5.27 -2.01
C VAL A 562 -31.36 5.89 -0.65
N THR A 563 -31.95 7.04 -0.34
CA THR A 563 -31.77 7.70 0.96
C THR A 563 -32.90 7.31 1.91
N ALA A 564 -32.61 6.62 3.01
CA ALA A 564 -33.54 6.41 4.11
C ALA A 564 -33.33 7.46 5.19
N THR A 565 -34.41 7.98 5.77
CA THR A 565 -34.40 8.93 6.87
C THR A 565 -35.43 8.53 7.92
N VAL A 566 -35.06 8.59 9.20
CA VAL A 566 -35.98 8.44 10.34
C VAL A 566 -36.20 9.80 11.01
N ALA A 567 -37.42 10.08 11.45
CA ALA A 567 -37.73 11.27 12.24
C ALA A 567 -36.97 11.24 13.57
N ALA A 568 -36.62 12.43 14.07
CA ALA A 568 -35.85 12.53 15.30
C ALA A 568 -36.72 12.26 16.53
N ASP A 569 -36.26 11.40 17.43
CA ASP A 569 -36.96 11.06 18.66
C ASP A 569 -36.85 12.17 19.73
N ALA A 570 -37.79 12.20 20.68
CA ALA A 570 -37.76 13.19 21.76
C ALA A 570 -36.65 12.93 22.81
N ASN A 571 -36.17 11.69 22.95
CA ASN A 571 -34.99 11.36 23.76
C ASN A 571 -33.67 11.51 22.99
N GLU A 572 -33.72 11.89 21.70
CA GLU A 572 -32.54 12.01 20.84
C GLU A 572 -32.08 13.46 20.72
N VAL A 573 -30.90 13.78 21.23
CA VAL A 573 -30.36 15.15 21.20
C VAL A 573 -29.83 15.53 19.81
N THR A 574 -29.85 16.84 19.50
CA THR A 574 -29.46 17.37 18.18
C THR A 574 -28.08 16.90 17.68
N ALA A 575 -27.13 16.63 18.58
CA ALA A 575 -25.80 16.13 18.22
C ALA A 575 -25.79 14.72 17.61
N LYS A 576 -26.78 13.87 17.90
CA LYS A 576 -26.88 12.51 17.33
C LYS A 576 -27.61 12.51 15.98
N ARG A 577 -28.60 13.40 15.80
CA ARG A 577 -29.53 13.52 14.65
C ARG A 577 -28.93 13.60 13.24
N SER A 578 -27.61 13.65 13.10
CA SER A 578 -26.88 13.69 11.83
C SER A 578 -26.85 12.34 11.10
N ASN A 579 -26.96 11.23 11.83
CA ASN A 579 -26.95 9.86 11.27
C ASN A 579 -28.35 9.29 11.01
N ASN A 580 -29.42 10.00 11.42
CA ASN A 580 -30.82 9.69 11.12
C ASN A 580 -31.14 9.65 9.61
N SER A 581 -30.19 9.98 8.73
CA SER A 581 -30.30 9.81 7.29
C SER A 581 -29.11 9.02 6.76
N THR A 582 -29.37 7.92 6.07
CA THR A 582 -28.35 7.07 5.43
C THR A 582 -28.67 6.90 3.95
N SER A 583 -27.65 6.69 3.12
CA SER A 583 -27.83 6.53 1.67
C SER A 583 -27.06 5.34 1.13
N SER A 584 -27.76 4.50 0.36
CA SER A 584 -27.24 3.34 -0.35
C SER A 584 -27.32 3.56 -1.86
N ILE A 585 -26.48 2.88 -2.64
CA ILE A 585 -26.59 2.85 -4.11
C ILE A 585 -27.31 1.58 -4.54
N LEU A 586 -28.38 1.75 -5.32
CA LEU A 586 -29.07 0.69 -6.05
C LEU A 586 -28.69 0.82 -7.53
N TYR A 587 -28.01 -0.19 -8.07
CA TYR A 587 -27.75 -0.30 -9.51
C TYR A 587 -28.70 -1.30 -10.14
N ILE A 588 -29.31 -0.90 -11.26
CA ILE A 588 -30.13 -1.75 -12.11
C ILE A 588 -29.40 -1.88 -13.44
N GLY A 589 -28.98 -3.09 -13.75
CA GLY A 589 -28.12 -3.37 -14.90
C GLY A 589 -27.28 -4.59 -14.62
N ARG A 590 -26.63 -5.10 -15.66
CA ARG A 590 -25.77 -6.29 -15.61
C ARG A 590 -24.32 -5.86 -15.37
N GLY A 591 -23.55 -6.75 -14.75
CA GLY A 591 -22.13 -6.53 -14.45
C GLY A 591 -21.87 -5.55 -13.31
N ALA A 592 -20.65 -5.01 -13.30
CA ALA A 592 -20.14 -4.16 -12.23
C ALA A 592 -20.63 -2.71 -12.34
N ASN A 593 -21.11 -2.15 -11.22
CA ASN A 593 -21.41 -0.74 -11.06
C ASN A 593 -20.10 0.00 -10.73
N MET A 594 -19.48 0.60 -11.75
CA MET A 594 -18.21 1.32 -11.62
C MET A 594 -18.42 2.85 -11.57
N PRO A 595 -17.49 3.62 -10.96
CA PRO A 595 -17.59 5.08 -10.91
C PRO A 595 -17.33 5.76 -12.27
N PHE A 596 -16.71 5.04 -13.21
CA PHE A 596 -16.49 5.50 -14.58
C PHE A 596 -17.62 5.06 -15.52
N THR A 597 -17.88 5.87 -16.55
CA THR A 597 -18.75 5.49 -17.68
C THR A 597 -17.88 5.22 -18.91
N VAL A 598 -18.15 4.13 -19.65
CA VAL A 598 -17.52 3.84 -20.94
C VAL A 598 -18.35 4.46 -22.07
N ILE A 599 -17.69 5.11 -23.03
CA ILE A 599 -18.32 5.62 -24.25
C ILE A 599 -17.50 5.14 -25.46
N GLU A 600 -18.11 4.29 -26.29
CA GLU A 600 -17.51 3.73 -27.51
C GLU A 600 -17.31 4.85 -28.58
N ALA A 601 -16.17 4.87 -29.26
CA ALA A 601 -15.80 5.95 -30.17
C ALA A 601 -16.58 5.91 -31.50
N GLU A 602 -16.89 4.71 -32.01
CA GLU A 602 -17.68 4.48 -33.21
C GLU A 602 -19.15 4.94 -33.07
N SER A 603 -19.62 5.17 -31.84
CA SER A 603 -21.01 5.57 -31.57
C SER A 603 -21.48 6.71 -32.46
N ALA A 604 -22.65 6.52 -33.07
CA ALA A 604 -23.32 7.49 -33.93
C ALA A 604 -23.70 8.81 -33.22
N SER A 605 -23.66 8.85 -31.88
CA SER A 605 -23.82 10.10 -31.10
C SER A 605 -22.61 11.02 -31.18
N ASN A 606 -21.43 10.48 -31.46
CA ASN A 606 -20.18 11.23 -31.51
C ASN A 606 -20.02 11.83 -32.91
N THR A 607 -19.41 13.02 -33.02
CA THR A 607 -19.02 13.56 -34.34
C THR A 607 -17.58 13.19 -34.65
N THR A 608 -17.28 12.89 -35.91
CA THR A 608 -15.92 12.58 -36.37
C THR A 608 -15.78 12.92 -37.85
N ASN A 609 -14.58 13.31 -38.23
CA ASN A 609 -14.09 13.44 -39.60
C ASN A 609 -13.04 12.37 -39.97
N GLY A 610 -12.68 11.48 -39.02
CA GLY A 610 -11.86 10.30 -39.26
C GLY A 610 -12.69 9.09 -39.74
N THR A 611 -12.03 7.94 -39.91
CA THR A 611 -12.65 6.75 -40.51
C THR A 611 -13.17 5.78 -39.45
N ARG A 612 -14.50 5.62 -39.36
CA ARG A 612 -15.14 4.57 -38.55
C ARG A 612 -14.93 3.20 -39.21
N LEU A 613 -14.50 2.20 -38.45
CA LEU A 613 -14.32 0.83 -38.95
C LEU A 613 -15.67 0.10 -39.12
N THR A 614 -15.68 -0.93 -39.96
CA THR A 614 -16.84 -1.83 -40.09
C THR A 614 -16.68 -3.03 -39.13
N PRO A 615 -17.68 -3.34 -38.30
CA PRO A 615 -17.60 -4.45 -37.35
C PRO A 615 -17.28 -5.81 -37.98
N ASN A 616 -16.33 -6.53 -37.38
CA ASN A 616 -15.99 -7.90 -37.76
C ASN A 616 -15.41 -8.68 -36.56
N TYR A 617 -15.10 -9.97 -36.74
CA TYR A 617 -14.60 -10.86 -35.68
C TYR A 617 -13.23 -11.47 -36.00
N THR A 618 -12.43 -10.82 -36.84
CA THR A 618 -11.12 -11.32 -37.28
C THR A 618 -10.10 -11.16 -36.15
N LEU A 619 -9.44 -12.25 -35.75
CA LEU A 619 -8.36 -12.21 -34.75
C LEU A 619 -7.17 -11.40 -35.28
N GLY A 620 -6.62 -10.46 -34.49
CA GLY A 620 -5.54 -9.56 -34.93
C GLY A 620 -6.00 -8.61 -36.03
N ASP A 621 -7.10 -7.89 -35.79
CA ASP A 621 -7.65 -6.84 -36.63
C ASP A 621 -8.11 -5.67 -35.76
N PHE A 622 -7.97 -4.43 -36.24
CA PHE A 622 -8.28 -3.24 -35.44
C PHE A 622 -9.77 -3.08 -35.15
N ALA A 623 -10.68 -3.63 -35.95
CA ALA A 623 -12.10 -3.73 -35.57
C ALA A 623 -12.35 -5.03 -34.78
N GLY A 624 -11.76 -6.15 -35.19
CA GLY A 624 -11.92 -7.44 -34.51
C GLY A 624 -11.52 -7.44 -33.01
N GLU A 625 -10.55 -6.62 -32.61
CA GLU A 625 -10.09 -6.50 -31.21
C GLU A 625 -10.60 -5.25 -30.45
N ALA A 626 -11.42 -4.43 -31.12
CA ALA A 626 -12.10 -3.29 -30.51
C ALA A 626 -13.32 -3.71 -29.66
N SER A 627 -13.72 -2.84 -28.73
CA SER A 627 -15.05 -2.87 -28.11
C SER A 627 -16.10 -2.47 -29.14
N GLY A 628 -17.32 -2.99 -29.02
CA GLY A 628 -18.33 -2.91 -30.09
C GLY A 628 -17.93 -3.64 -31.40
N ARG A 629 -16.71 -4.19 -31.47
CA ARG A 629 -15.95 -4.57 -32.66
C ARG A 629 -15.67 -3.44 -33.65
N SER A 630 -15.56 -2.19 -33.19
CA SER A 630 -15.25 -1.07 -34.09
C SER A 630 -14.52 0.06 -33.38
N ALA A 631 -13.75 0.83 -34.14
CA ALA A 631 -12.97 1.96 -33.68
C ALA A 631 -13.05 3.11 -34.70
N VAL A 632 -12.48 4.26 -34.38
CA VAL A 632 -12.29 5.37 -35.32
C VAL A 632 -10.80 5.60 -35.56
N HIS A 633 -10.37 5.44 -36.80
CA HIS A 633 -9.02 5.72 -37.25
C HIS A 633 -8.85 7.22 -37.52
N LEU A 634 -7.83 7.83 -36.92
CA LEU A 634 -7.36 9.18 -37.20
C LEU A 634 -5.97 9.08 -37.85
N ASP A 635 -5.86 9.48 -39.12
CA ASP A 635 -4.68 9.34 -39.98
C ASP A 635 -4.18 10.72 -40.44
N ALA A 636 -5.09 11.66 -40.72
CA ALA A 636 -4.73 13.05 -41.07
C ALA A 636 -4.69 13.99 -39.86
N MET A 637 -3.90 15.07 -39.98
CA MET A 637 -3.84 16.13 -38.97
C MET A 637 -5.18 16.90 -38.91
N GLY A 638 -5.73 17.08 -37.71
CA GLY A 638 -7.04 17.67 -37.50
C GLY A 638 -8.21 16.69 -37.63
N GLU A 639 -7.95 15.40 -37.80
CA GLU A 639 -8.97 14.37 -37.59
C GLU A 639 -9.22 14.15 -36.09
N TYR A 640 -10.49 13.91 -35.73
CA TYR A 640 -10.94 13.83 -34.33
C TYR A 640 -12.13 12.88 -34.10
N VAL A 641 -12.37 12.51 -32.84
CA VAL A 641 -13.67 12.05 -32.34
C VAL A 641 -14.12 12.98 -31.21
N GLU A 642 -15.36 13.48 -31.30
CA GLU A 642 -15.97 14.35 -30.29
C GLU A 642 -17.11 13.63 -29.56
N PHE A 643 -16.80 13.22 -28.34
CA PHE A 643 -17.67 12.61 -27.35
C PHE A 643 -18.49 13.69 -26.61
N THR A 644 -19.58 13.28 -25.96
CA THR A 644 -20.35 14.14 -25.05
C THR A 644 -20.43 13.48 -23.68
N LEU A 645 -20.01 14.20 -22.62
CA LEU A 645 -20.05 13.67 -21.26
C LEU A 645 -21.48 13.35 -20.82
N THR A 646 -21.74 12.11 -20.40
CA THR A 646 -23.02 11.67 -19.81
C THR A 646 -23.12 11.93 -18.30
N SER A 647 -21.96 12.05 -17.66
CA SER A 647 -21.74 12.29 -16.23
C SER A 647 -20.61 13.33 -16.07
N PRO A 648 -20.46 14.01 -14.92
CA PRO A 648 -19.28 14.83 -14.67
C PRO A 648 -17.99 14.00 -14.75
N ALA A 649 -16.88 14.59 -15.18
CA ALA A 649 -15.58 13.91 -15.22
C ALA A 649 -14.39 14.89 -15.11
N ASN A 650 -13.33 14.45 -14.43
CA ASN A 650 -11.99 15.06 -14.46
C ASN A 650 -10.93 14.06 -14.95
N ALA A 651 -11.19 12.75 -14.88
CA ALA A 651 -10.26 11.70 -15.27
C ALA A 651 -10.79 10.90 -16.46
N PHE A 652 -9.84 10.43 -17.29
CA PHE A 652 -10.11 9.83 -18.58
C PHE A 652 -9.16 8.66 -18.84
N VAL A 653 -9.67 7.55 -19.38
CA VAL A 653 -8.83 6.48 -19.96
C VAL A 653 -9.24 6.26 -21.41
N LEU A 654 -8.28 6.38 -22.31
CA LEU A 654 -8.48 6.23 -23.74
C LEU A 654 -7.89 4.88 -24.18
N ARG A 655 -8.75 3.90 -24.53
CA ARG A 655 -8.27 2.67 -25.17
C ARG A 655 -7.96 2.99 -26.64
N ASN A 656 -6.75 2.66 -27.07
CA ASN A 656 -6.24 3.07 -28.37
C ASN A 656 -5.19 2.10 -28.93
N ALA A 657 -4.97 2.19 -30.24
CA ALA A 657 -3.87 1.50 -30.90
C ALA A 657 -3.11 2.46 -31.82
N VAL A 658 -1.78 2.46 -31.69
CA VAL A 658 -0.82 3.23 -32.51
C VAL A 658 0.23 2.28 -33.09
N ALA A 659 1.12 2.77 -33.96
CA ALA A 659 2.12 1.91 -34.61
C ALA A 659 3.04 1.19 -33.62
N GLU A 660 3.38 -0.07 -33.91
CA GLU A 660 4.28 -0.90 -33.08
C GLU A 660 5.63 -0.20 -32.82
N ASN A 661 6.15 -0.35 -31.61
CA ASN A 661 7.39 0.25 -31.11
C ASN A 661 7.40 1.79 -31.16
N THR A 662 6.22 2.43 -31.14
CA THR A 662 6.10 3.89 -31.00
C THR A 662 5.61 4.29 -29.61
N SER A 663 5.98 5.51 -29.25
CA SER A 663 5.46 6.27 -28.12
C SER A 663 5.32 7.73 -28.58
N GLY A 664 4.26 8.40 -28.16
CA GLY A 664 3.93 9.75 -28.60
C GLY A 664 2.68 10.27 -27.90
N THR A 665 1.95 11.17 -28.56
CA THR A 665 0.76 11.80 -27.97
C THR A 665 -0.45 11.82 -28.90
N VAL A 666 -1.62 11.97 -28.29
CA VAL A 666 -2.86 12.45 -28.95
C VAL A 666 -3.51 13.52 -28.06
N THR A 667 -4.05 14.57 -28.67
CA THR A 667 -4.47 15.78 -27.94
C THR A 667 -5.92 15.71 -27.48
N ILE A 668 -6.19 16.18 -26.25
CA ILE A 668 -7.55 16.30 -25.69
C ILE A 668 -8.02 17.76 -25.66
N TYR A 669 -9.29 17.97 -26.02
CA TYR A 669 -9.98 19.23 -26.02
C TYR A 669 -11.27 19.14 -25.19
N ALA A 670 -11.59 20.19 -24.43
CA ALA A 670 -12.89 20.37 -23.78
C ALA A 670 -13.58 21.62 -24.34
N ASN A 671 -14.79 21.46 -24.90
CA ASN A 671 -15.55 22.51 -25.59
C ASN A 671 -14.70 23.32 -26.60
N GLY A 672 -13.88 22.63 -27.39
CA GLY A 672 -12.99 23.26 -28.40
C GLY A 672 -11.74 23.95 -27.85
N THR A 673 -11.51 23.94 -26.53
CA THR A 673 -10.27 24.42 -25.89
C THR A 673 -9.33 23.26 -25.61
N ASN A 674 -8.06 23.35 -26.01
CA ASN A 674 -7.04 22.33 -25.72
C ASN A 674 -6.82 22.21 -24.20
N LYS A 675 -6.74 20.99 -23.67
CA LYS A 675 -6.60 20.69 -22.23
C LYS A 675 -5.41 19.76 -21.91
N GLY A 676 -4.49 19.57 -22.85
CA GLY A 676 -3.33 18.70 -22.71
C GLY A 676 -3.37 17.52 -23.68
N LYS A 677 -2.59 16.48 -23.39
CA LYS A 677 -2.43 15.31 -24.25
C LYS A 677 -2.40 14.01 -23.45
N PHE A 678 -2.89 12.93 -24.04
CA PHE A 678 -2.58 11.57 -23.58
C PHE A 678 -1.19 11.17 -24.09
N THR A 679 -0.41 10.47 -23.26
CA THR A 679 0.77 9.73 -23.69
C THR A 679 0.32 8.35 -24.19
N VAL A 680 0.48 8.08 -25.48
CA VAL A 680 0.09 6.82 -26.13
C VAL A 680 1.33 6.04 -26.54
N ASN A 681 1.34 4.72 -26.35
CA ASN A 681 2.50 3.88 -26.62
C ASN A 681 2.12 2.40 -26.80
N THR A 682 3.00 1.59 -27.38
CA THR A 682 2.78 0.14 -27.57
C THR A 682 3.65 -0.75 -26.68
N LYS A 683 4.00 -0.34 -25.45
CA LYS A 683 4.89 -1.14 -24.59
C LYS A 683 4.29 -2.51 -24.21
N TYR A 684 2.96 -2.63 -24.22
CA TYR A 684 2.22 -3.78 -23.67
C TYR A 684 1.20 -4.41 -24.64
N SER A 685 1.10 -3.87 -25.86
CA SER A 685 0.34 -4.40 -26.99
C SER A 685 1.25 -5.10 -28.02
N TYR A 686 0.68 -5.58 -29.14
CA TYR A 686 1.40 -6.27 -30.22
C TYR A 686 2.05 -7.59 -29.80
N LEU A 687 1.20 -8.53 -29.35
CA LEU A 687 1.61 -9.91 -29.07
C LEU A 687 1.52 -10.75 -30.33
N TYR A 688 2.60 -11.43 -30.68
CA TYR A 688 2.78 -12.17 -31.90
C TYR A 688 2.41 -13.65 -31.75
N ALA A 689 1.72 -14.18 -32.76
CA ALA A 689 1.45 -15.59 -32.95
C ALA A 689 1.34 -15.91 -34.44
N THR A 690 0.88 -17.12 -34.78
CA THR A 690 0.36 -17.44 -36.11
C THR A 690 -1.07 -17.97 -35.98
N PRO A 691 -1.89 -17.94 -37.05
CA PRO A 691 -3.20 -18.59 -37.08
C PRO A 691 -3.17 -20.05 -36.59
N GLN A 692 -2.11 -20.81 -36.90
CA GLN A 692 -1.97 -22.20 -36.49
C GLN A 692 -1.36 -22.38 -35.08
N THR A 693 -0.92 -21.30 -34.41
CA THR A 693 -0.25 -21.34 -33.10
C THR A 693 -0.91 -20.45 -32.04
N LEU A 694 -2.22 -20.19 -32.12
CA LEU A 694 -2.95 -19.38 -31.13
C LEU A 694 -2.81 -19.88 -29.67
N GLY A 695 -2.47 -21.15 -29.45
CA GLY A 695 -2.09 -21.65 -28.12
C GLY A 695 -0.87 -20.96 -27.50
N ARG A 696 -0.01 -20.31 -28.31
CA ARG A 696 1.12 -19.46 -27.91
C ARG A 696 0.76 -17.96 -27.81
N LEU A 697 -0.47 -17.56 -28.15
CA LEU A 697 -0.90 -16.17 -28.03
C LEU A 697 -0.73 -15.70 -26.58
N GLY A 698 0.01 -14.60 -26.41
CA GLY A 698 0.42 -14.04 -25.12
C GLY A 698 1.73 -14.59 -24.53
N TYR A 699 2.32 -15.66 -25.08
CA TYR A 699 3.51 -16.33 -24.51
C TYR A 699 4.85 -15.81 -25.09
N ASP A 700 5.56 -16.63 -25.86
CA ASP A 700 6.96 -16.41 -26.29
C ASP A 700 7.13 -15.34 -27.38
N ASN A 701 6.07 -14.58 -27.64
CA ASN A 701 5.97 -13.55 -28.66
C ASN A 701 6.44 -14.01 -30.06
N SER A 702 6.27 -15.31 -30.37
CA SER A 702 6.77 -15.91 -31.62
C SER A 702 5.66 -16.07 -32.66
N GLY A 703 5.84 -15.40 -33.81
CA GLY A 703 4.80 -15.39 -34.84
C GLY A 703 5.12 -14.54 -36.06
N THR A 704 4.12 -14.43 -36.93
CA THR A 704 4.15 -13.62 -38.15
C THR A 704 2.95 -12.67 -38.25
N LYS A 705 2.00 -12.77 -37.31
CA LYS A 705 0.87 -11.85 -37.18
C LYS A 705 0.84 -11.29 -35.75
N ALA A 706 0.62 -9.98 -35.66
CA ALA A 706 0.35 -9.29 -34.41
C ALA A 706 -1.14 -9.41 -34.01
N TYR A 707 -1.35 -9.49 -32.70
CA TYR A 707 -2.63 -9.54 -32.00
C TYR A 707 -2.48 -8.66 -30.74
N TRP A 708 -3.56 -8.51 -29.97
CA TRP A 708 -3.59 -7.71 -28.74
C TRP A 708 -3.13 -6.27 -29.03
N LEU A 709 -3.73 -5.66 -30.05
CA LEU A 709 -3.27 -4.44 -30.72
C LEU A 709 -3.51 -3.16 -29.89
N TYR A 710 -4.53 -3.20 -29.03
CA TYR A 710 -4.96 -2.08 -28.19
C TYR A 710 -4.32 -2.07 -26.81
N GLU A 711 -4.05 -0.87 -26.32
CA GLU A 711 -3.64 -0.57 -24.94
C GLU A 711 -4.41 0.63 -24.39
N ASP A 712 -4.30 0.87 -23.08
CA ASP A 712 -4.92 2.00 -22.40
C ASP A 712 -3.96 3.21 -22.31
N SER A 713 -4.52 4.41 -22.19
CA SER A 713 -3.75 5.63 -21.89
C SER A 713 -4.55 6.54 -20.96
N GLN A 714 -3.99 6.87 -19.80
CA GLN A 714 -4.70 7.48 -18.67
C GLN A 714 -4.33 8.96 -18.52
N LEU A 715 -5.32 9.82 -18.24
CA LEU A 715 -5.11 11.25 -18.03
C LEU A 715 -6.08 11.81 -16.97
N LEU A 716 -5.53 12.54 -16.00
CA LEU A 716 -6.28 13.32 -15.01
C LEU A 716 -6.13 14.81 -15.34
N LEU A 717 -7.24 15.54 -15.45
CA LEU A 717 -7.26 16.98 -15.67
C LEU A 717 -7.46 17.76 -14.36
N ASP A 718 -7.06 19.02 -14.39
CA ASP A 718 -7.13 20.00 -13.29
C ASP A 718 -8.56 20.45 -12.91
N GLN A 719 -9.55 20.09 -13.72
CA GLN A 719 -10.91 20.57 -13.65
C GLN A 719 -11.93 19.43 -13.79
N VAL A 720 -12.98 19.45 -12.97
CA VAL A 720 -14.20 18.63 -13.21
C VAL A 720 -15.06 19.33 -14.27
N TYR A 721 -15.27 18.65 -15.39
CA TYR A 721 -16.17 19.06 -16.46
C TYR A 721 -17.56 18.47 -16.22
N PRO A 722 -18.65 19.24 -16.38
CA PRO A 722 -20.01 18.74 -16.19
C PRO A 722 -20.48 17.87 -17.36
N ALA A 723 -21.50 17.05 -17.12
CA ALA A 723 -22.24 16.37 -18.18
C ALA A 723 -22.73 17.39 -19.24
N GLY A 724 -22.76 16.96 -20.51
CA GLY A 724 -23.01 17.81 -21.68
C GLY A 724 -21.75 18.45 -22.28
N THR A 725 -20.62 18.47 -21.56
CA THR A 725 -19.33 18.95 -22.12
C THR A 725 -18.93 18.11 -23.34
N LYS A 726 -18.44 18.78 -24.39
CA LYS A 726 -17.83 18.14 -25.55
C LYS A 726 -16.37 17.84 -25.26
N ILE A 727 -16.04 16.55 -25.19
CA ILE A 727 -14.65 16.09 -25.08
C ILE A 727 -14.24 15.58 -26.44
N ARG A 728 -13.22 16.20 -27.03
CA ARG A 728 -12.70 15.83 -28.34
C ARG A 728 -11.28 15.32 -28.23
N ILE A 729 -11.05 14.14 -28.77
CA ILE A 729 -9.72 13.57 -28.98
C ILE A 729 -9.34 13.87 -30.43
N GLN A 730 -8.24 14.58 -30.66
CA GLN A 730 -7.84 15.11 -31.96
C GLN A 730 -6.35 14.86 -32.20
N LYS A 731 -5.98 14.56 -33.45
CA LYS A 731 -4.60 14.30 -33.86
C LYS A 731 -3.98 15.57 -34.45
N ASP A 732 -3.23 16.29 -33.63
CA ASP A 732 -2.65 17.60 -33.98
C ASP A 732 -1.23 17.50 -34.54
N ALA A 733 -0.63 18.65 -34.88
CA ALA A 733 0.78 18.75 -35.24
C ALA A 733 1.67 18.23 -34.08
N GLY A 734 2.51 17.25 -34.38
CA GLY A 734 3.40 16.61 -33.40
C GLY A 734 2.73 15.51 -32.55
N ASP A 735 1.47 15.16 -32.80
CA ASP A 735 0.90 13.89 -32.34
C ASP A 735 1.36 12.71 -33.22
N VAL A 736 0.99 11.50 -32.83
CA VAL A 736 1.35 10.25 -33.54
C VAL A 736 0.94 10.26 -35.03
N SER A 737 1.64 9.47 -35.83
CA SER A 737 1.39 9.35 -37.28
C SER A 737 -0.04 8.95 -37.59
N TRP A 738 -0.59 8.01 -36.83
CA TRP A 738 -1.99 7.58 -36.87
C TRP A 738 -2.39 6.98 -35.52
N ILE A 739 -3.69 6.89 -35.26
CA ILE A 739 -4.25 6.27 -34.05
C ILE A 739 -5.65 5.71 -34.30
N TYR A 740 -5.93 4.51 -33.80
CA TYR A 740 -7.30 4.00 -33.65
C TYR A 740 -7.81 4.34 -32.25
N LEU A 741 -8.94 5.04 -32.19
CA LEU A 741 -9.67 5.33 -30.95
C LEU A 741 -10.80 4.30 -30.79
N ASP A 742 -10.75 3.54 -29.71
CA ASP A 742 -11.69 2.45 -29.40
C ASP A 742 -12.80 2.93 -28.46
N MET A 743 -12.45 3.20 -27.20
CA MET A 743 -13.38 3.71 -26.19
C MET A 743 -12.73 4.79 -25.32
N ILE A 744 -13.55 5.59 -24.65
CA ILE A 744 -13.13 6.45 -23.55
C ILE A 744 -13.89 6.12 -22.25
N GLU A 745 -13.15 5.82 -21.17
CA GLU A 745 -13.66 5.90 -19.80
C GLU A 745 -13.70 7.36 -19.36
N ILE A 746 -14.80 7.80 -18.74
CA ILE A 746 -14.94 9.12 -18.11
C ILE A 746 -15.27 8.94 -16.62
N GLU A 747 -14.58 9.64 -15.72
CA GLU A 747 -14.76 9.50 -14.27
C GLU A 747 -14.64 10.84 -13.52
N ASN A 748 -15.50 11.05 -12.52
CA ASN A 748 -15.37 12.14 -11.54
C ASN A 748 -14.60 11.64 -10.31
N VAL A 749 -13.28 11.69 -10.38
CA VAL A 749 -12.35 11.23 -9.36
C VAL A 749 -12.30 12.25 -8.22
N ALA A 750 -12.61 11.80 -7.01
CA ALA A 750 -12.49 12.61 -5.80
C ALA A 750 -11.03 13.01 -5.52
N PRO A 751 -10.76 14.10 -4.77
CA PRO A 751 -9.42 14.45 -4.31
C PRO A 751 -8.74 13.29 -3.56
N PRO A 752 -7.40 13.22 -3.57
CA PRO A 752 -6.67 12.17 -2.87
C PRO A 752 -6.99 12.16 -1.37
N ALA A 753 -7.29 10.98 -0.84
CA ALA A 753 -7.50 10.82 0.60
C ALA A 753 -6.19 11.02 1.37
N SER A 754 -6.28 11.59 2.57
CA SER A 754 -5.17 11.66 3.53
C SER A 754 -5.00 10.35 4.30
N ASN A 755 -3.93 10.24 5.09
CA ASN A 755 -3.83 9.20 6.10
C ASN A 755 -5.06 9.28 7.03
N PRO A 756 -5.85 8.19 7.18
CA PRO A 756 -7.08 8.24 7.98
C PRO A 756 -6.82 8.32 9.48
N ASP A 757 -5.63 7.89 9.96
CA ASP A 757 -5.22 7.97 11.37
C ASP A 757 -3.69 7.76 11.47
N PRO A 758 -2.87 8.81 11.56
CA PRO A 758 -1.41 8.70 11.69
C PRO A 758 -0.94 7.92 12.94
N ASP A 759 -1.76 7.89 14.00
CA ASP A 759 -1.46 7.11 15.19
C ASP A 759 -1.72 5.60 14.98
N LYS A 760 -2.43 5.21 13.91
CA LYS A 760 -2.70 3.81 13.53
C LYS A 760 -2.07 3.33 12.23
N TYR A 761 -1.78 4.19 11.27
CA TYR A 761 -1.23 3.81 9.97
C TYR A 761 0.11 4.51 9.71
N VAL A 762 1.18 3.71 9.61
CA VAL A 762 2.52 4.25 9.32
C VAL A 762 2.56 4.79 7.90
N GLN A 763 2.85 6.07 7.75
CA GLN A 763 2.88 6.73 6.46
C GLN A 763 4.19 6.48 5.71
N VAL A 764 4.07 5.98 4.48
CA VAL A 764 5.15 5.90 3.48
C VAL A 764 5.51 7.32 3.02
N SER A 765 6.80 7.59 2.78
CA SER A 765 7.30 8.90 2.37
C SER A 765 8.52 8.78 1.46
N ALA A 766 8.97 9.91 0.88
CA ALA A 766 10.21 9.97 0.10
C ALA A 766 11.47 9.49 0.85
N SER A 767 11.41 9.37 2.19
CA SER A 767 12.49 8.85 3.05
C SER A 767 12.11 7.58 3.82
N LYS A 768 10.90 7.02 3.61
CA LYS A 768 10.41 5.80 4.27
C LYS A 768 9.63 4.95 3.26
N SER A 769 10.28 3.90 2.75
CA SER A 769 9.70 2.93 1.82
C SER A 769 8.55 2.11 2.44
N ILE A 770 7.80 1.40 1.58
CA ILE A 770 6.71 0.51 1.97
C ILE A 770 7.19 -0.55 2.98
N GLU A 771 8.36 -1.17 2.75
CA GLU A 771 8.90 -2.19 3.64
C GLU A 771 9.37 -1.60 4.98
N GLN A 772 9.89 -0.37 5.01
CA GLN A 772 10.22 0.31 6.27
C GLN A 772 8.95 0.66 7.07
N ALA A 773 7.88 1.12 6.39
CA ALA A 773 6.59 1.38 7.03
C ALA A 773 5.94 0.09 7.57
N LEU A 774 6.05 -1.03 6.85
CA LEU A 774 5.59 -2.34 7.31
C LEU A 774 6.40 -2.87 8.49
N ASN A 775 7.70 -2.63 8.54
CA ASN A 775 8.53 -3.00 9.70
C ASN A 775 8.13 -2.22 10.96
N GLU A 776 7.94 -0.91 10.85
CA GLU A 776 7.46 -0.05 11.95
C GLU A 776 6.06 -0.49 12.43
N PHE A 777 5.12 -0.77 11.51
CA PHE A 777 3.82 -1.36 11.84
C PHE A 777 3.96 -2.72 12.56
N ARG A 778 4.80 -3.63 12.05
CA ARG A 778 4.97 -4.96 12.65
C ARG A 778 5.52 -4.86 14.08
N GLN A 779 6.39 -3.88 14.36
CA GLN A 779 7.00 -3.65 15.67
C GLN A 779 6.08 -2.94 16.67
N ASP A 780 5.29 -1.94 16.26
CA ASP A 780 4.36 -1.24 17.15
C ASP A 780 2.95 -1.89 17.15
N PRO A 781 2.52 -2.56 18.25
CA PRO A 781 1.21 -3.20 18.32
C PRO A 781 0.04 -2.19 18.35
N ALA A 782 0.29 -0.90 18.56
CA ALA A 782 -0.75 0.13 18.46
C ALA A 782 -1.15 0.42 17.01
N LYS A 783 -0.31 0.07 16.02
CA LYS A 783 -0.57 0.26 14.57
C LYS A 783 -1.44 -0.85 13.99
N LYS A 784 -2.28 -0.49 13.01
CA LYS A 784 -3.12 -1.38 12.21
C LYS A 784 -2.51 -1.72 10.84
N GLY A 785 -1.61 -0.89 10.35
CA GLY A 785 -1.00 -1.09 9.05
C GLY A 785 -0.23 0.14 8.55
N ILE A 786 -0.29 0.36 7.24
CA ILE A 786 0.40 1.46 6.55
C ILE A 786 -0.56 2.32 5.71
N PHE A 787 -0.18 3.57 5.52
CA PHE A 787 -0.80 4.47 4.55
C PHE A 787 0.22 4.85 3.48
N ILE A 788 -0.17 4.72 2.21
CA ILE A 788 0.65 5.03 1.05
C ILE A 788 0.06 6.28 0.35
N PRO A 789 0.65 7.47 0.50
CA PRO A 789 0.07 8.71 -0.02
C PRO A 789 -0.01 8.74 -1.56
N ALA A 790 -0.68 9.76 -2.08
CA ALA A 790 -0.68 10.05 -3.52
C ALA A 790 0.77 10.22 -4.03
N GLY A 791 1.06 9.65 -5.20
CA GLY A 791 2.40 9.59 -5.78
C GLY A 791 2.69 8.24 -6.45
N GLU A 792 3.87 8.16 -7.06
CA GLU A 792 4.40 6.94 -7.68
C GLU A 792 5.46 6.31 -6.77
N TRP A 793 5.22 5.07 -6.36
CA TRP A 793 6.00 4.35 -5.36
C TRP A 793 6.61 3.10 -5.99
N GLN A 794 7.95 3.01 -5.98
CA GLN A 794 8.65 1.89 -6.60
C GLN A 794 8.32 0.57 -5.90
N LEU A 795 7.86 -0.40 -6.68
CA LEU A 795 7.50 -1.75 -6.27
C LEU A 795 8.56 -2.71 -6.83
N SER A 796 9.71 -2.81 -6.15
CA SER A 796 10.92 -3.48 -6.65
C SER A 796 11.00 -4.98 -6.38
N SER A 797 10.07 -5.54 -5.60
CA SER A 797 10.08 -6.95 -5.16
C SER A 797 8.68 -7.41 -4.76
N LYS A 798 8.55 -8.70 -4.44
CA LYS A 798 7.44 -9.21 -3.62
C LYS A 798 7.61 -8.76 -2.17
N ILE A 799 6.59 -8.10 -1.64
CA ILE A 799 6.48 -7.58 -0.28
C ILE A 799 5.68 -8.57 0.57
N PHE A 800 6.28 -9.08 1.65
CA PHE A 800 5.68 -10.13 2.46
C PHE A 800 4.86 -9.57 3.63
N LEU A 801 3.59 -9.97 3.72
CA LEU A 801 2.71 -9.62 4.84
C LEU A 801 2.67 -10.77 5.84
N TYR A 802 3.08 -10.50 7.08
CA TYR A 802 3.25 -11.47 8.15
C TYR A 802 3.20 -10.83 9.54
N GLY A 803 3.16 -11.67 10.58
CA GLY A 803 3.10 -11.26 11.99
C GLY A 803 1.66 -11.09 12.49
N ARG A 804 0.85 -10.27 11.81
CA ARG A 804 -0.60 -10.13 12.07
C ARG A 804 -1.35 -9.60 10.85
N ALA A 805 -2.69 -9.60 10.91
CA ALA A 805 -3.56 -8.91 9.95
C ALA A 805 -3.07 -7.46 9.74
N THR A 806 -2.93 -7.06 8.47
CA THR A 806 -2.30 -5.80 8.04
C THR A 806 -3.26 -5.02 7.16
N GLU A 807 -3.48 -3.73 7.45
CA GLU A 807 -4.15 -2.81 6.52
C GLU A 807 -3.14 -2.07 5.62
N ILE A 808 -3.34 -2.10 4.31
CA ILE A 808 -2.59 -1.31 3.33
C ILE A 808 -3.59 -0.41 2.63
N ILE A 809 -3.44 0.91 2.82
CA ILE A 809 -4.41 1.91 2.39
C ILE A 809 -3.70 2.93 1.50
N GLY A 810 -4.20 3.15 0.29
CA GLY A 810 -3.79 4.27 -0.57
C GLY A 810 -4.72 5.49 -0.48
N ALA A 811 -4.38 6.53 -1.24
CA ALA A 811 -5.14 7.77 -1.37
C ALA A 811 -6.27 7.72 -2.43
N GLY A 812 -6.50 6.55 -3.04
CA GLY A 812 -7.38 6.31 -4.18
C GLY A 812 -6.58 5.78 -5.39
N PRO A 813 -7.16 4.91 -6.25
CA PRO A 813 -6.40 4.19 -7.29
C PRO A 813 -5.81 5.10 -8.38
N TRP A 814 -6.41 6.25 -8.66
CA TRP A 814 -5.84 7.27 -9.55
C TRP A 814 -4.62 8.01 -8.95
N HIS A 815 -4.50 8.02 -7.62
CA HIS A 815 -3.59 8.90 -6.88
C HIS A 815 -2.37 8.16 -6.34
N THR A 816 -2.58 7.02 -5.68
CA THR A 816 -1.51 6.15 -5.17
C THR A 816 -1.20 5.08 -6.20
N LYS A 817 -0.03 5.16 -6.83
CA LYS A 817 0.42 4.20 -7.84
C LYS A 817 1.63 3.42 -7.30
N LEU A 818 1.50 2.10 -7.19
CA LEU A 818 2.64 1.19 -7.01
C LEU A 818 3.20 0.86 -8.40
N VAL A 819 4.50 1.03 -8.63
CA VAL A 819 5.08 0.98 -9.99
C VAL A 819 6.26 0.01 -10.04
N ALA A 820 6.12 -1.07 -10.81
CA ALA A 820 7.22 -2.00 -11.10
C ALA A 820 8.32 -1.28 -11.92
N PRO A 821 9.61 -1.67 -11.82
CA PRO A 821 10.70 -0.96 -12.49
C PRO A 821 10.50 -0.88 -14.01
N GLN A 822 10.15 0.29 -14.53
CA GLN A 822 9.69 0.45 -15.92
C GLN A 822 10.79 0.29 -16.98
N THR A 823 12.06 0.28 -16.56
CA THR A 823 13.24 -0.06 -17.38
C THR A 823 13.55 -1.56 -17.40
N GLN A 824 12.75 -2.38 -16.71
CA GLN A 824 12.78 -3.84 -16.74
C GLN A 824 11.47 -4.36 -17.38
N SER A 825 11.45 -5.65 -17.68
CA SER A 825 10.29 -6.39 -18.18
C SER A 825 10.05 -7.65 -17.34
N ASN A 826 8.78 -7.98 -17.07
CA ASN A 826 8.35 -9.21 -16.40
C ASN A 826 8.96 -9.45 -14.99
N THR A 827 9.15 -8.39 -14.20
CA THR A 827 9.66 -8.48 -12.83
C THR A 827 8.56 -8.96 -11.87
N ASP A 828 8.81 -10.03 -11.10
CA ASP A 828 7.82 -10.54 -10.14
C ASP A 828 7.78 -9.68 -8.86
N VAL A 829 6.71 -8.89 -8.72
CA VAL A 829 6.57 -7.86 -7.68
C VAL A 829 5.12 -7.78 -7.20
N GLY A 830 4.88 -7.06 -6.10
CA GLY A 830 3.55 -6.96 -5.49
C GLY A 830 3.55 -7.50 -4.07
N PHE A 831 2.48 -8.16 -3.65
CA PHE A 831 2.34 -8.68 -2.30
C PHE A 831 2.33 -10.22 -2.26
N ASN A 832 2.82 -10.77 -1.15
CA ASN A 832 2.71 -12.18 -0.80
C ASN A 832 2.18 -12.27 0.64
N ILE A 833 0.99 -12.83 0.83
CA ILE A 833 0.26 -12.81 2.10
C ILE A 833 0.41 -14.16 2.80
N SER A 834 1.11 -14.19 3.94
CA SER A 834 1.23 -15.38 4.77
C SER A 834 -0.03 -15.63 5.60
N SER A 835 -0.22 -16.85 6.09
CA SER A 835 -1.34 -17.20 6.98
C SER A 835 -1.36 -16.43 8.30
N ALA A 836 -0.21 -15.94 8.77
CA ALA A 836 -0.11 -15.03 9.92
C ALA A 836 -0.72 -13.64 9.64
N ALA A 837 -0.92 -13.29 8.37
CA ALA A 837 -1.59 -12.07 7.90
C ALA A 837 -3.00 -12.34 7.34
N ASN A 838 -3.63 -13.47 7.68
CA ASN A 838 -5.07 -13.67 7.46
C ASN A 838 -5.89 -12.52 8.07
N GLY A 839 -6.95 -12.09 7.39
CA GLY A 839 -7.71 -10.89 7.77
C GLY A 839 -7.12 -9.54 7.32
N SER A 840 -6.03 -9.53 6.53
CA SER A 840 -5.46 -8.30 5.96
C SER A 840 -6.38 -7.61 4.97
N VAL A 841 -6.19 -6.30 4.78
CA VAL A 841 -6.91 -5.47 3.82
C VAL A 841 -5.91 -4.76 2.91
N ILE A 842 -6.11 -4.79 1.60
CA ILE A 842 -5.35 -4.00 0.62
C ILE A 842 -6.36 -3.18 -0.18
N ARG A 843 -6.28 -1.84 -0.12
CA ARG A 843 -7.28 -0.97 -0.75
C ARG A 843 -6.80 0.39 -1.22
N ASP A 844 -7.62 0.96 -2.11
CA ASP A 844 -7.57 2.36 -2.55
C ASP A 844 -6.25 2.77 -3.22
N LEU A 845 -5.68 1.89 -4.05
CA LEU A 845 -4.40 2.09 -4.76
C LEU A 845 -4.40 1.42 -6.13
N SER A 846 -3.52 1.85 -7.04
CA SER A 846 -3.22 1.15 -8.28
C SER A 846 -1.87 0.45 -8.24
N ALA A 847 -1.70 -0.57 -9.08
CA ALA A 847 -0.44 -1.28 -9.30
C ALA A 847 -0.17 -1.42 -10.80
N TRP A 848 0.94 -0.85 -11.24
CA TRP A 848 1.40 -0.78 -12.62
C TRP A 848 2.59 -1.71 -12.76
N GLY A 849 2.35 -2.88 -13.34
CA GLY A 849 3.36 -3.88 -13.59
C GLY A 849 4.32 -3.48 -14.71
N ASN A 850 5.15 -4.44 -15.12
CA ASN A 850 6.04 -4.31 -16.27
C ASN A 850 6.09 -5.59 -17.11
N TYR A 851 5.11 -6.50 -16.97
CA TYR A 851 5.02 -7.65 -17.87
C TYR A 851 4.69 -7.15 -19.27
N GLN A 852 5.37 -7.71 -20.28
CA GLN A 852 5.08 -7.50 -21.70
C GLN A 852 4.58 -8.77 -22.39
N TYR A 853 4.65 -9.90 -21.69
CA TYR A 853 4.16 -11.21 -22.12
C TYR A 853 3.93 -12.11 -20.90
N ARG A 854 3.17 -13.20 -21.10
CA ARG A 854 2.78 -14.16 -20.07
C ARG A 854 3.97 -15.02 -19.60
N VAL A 855 4.03 -15.24 -18.29
CA VAL A 855 4.89 -16.25 -17.67
C VAL A 855 4.03 -17.08 -16.71
N ASP A 856 3.93 -18.39 -16.93
CA ASP A 856 3.16 -19.27 -16.04
C ASP A 856 3.99 -19.59 -14.78
N GLY A 857 3.66 -18.91 -13.67
CA GLY A 857 4.29 -19.12 -12.36
C GLY A 857 4.29 -17.81 -11.56
N PRO A 858 5.31 -16.95 -11.71
CA PRO A 858 5.36 -15.61 -11.13
C PRO A 858 4.29 -14.67 -11.70
N GLY A 859 4.28 -13.41 -11.25
CA GLY A 859 3.62 -12.30 -11.94
C GLY A 859 2.17 -12.04 -11.56
N LYS A 860 1.65 -12.66 -10.50
CA LYS A 860 0.39 -12.22 -9.87
C LYS A 860 0.69 -11.00 -8.99
N PHE A 861 -0.15 -9.97 -9.00
CA PHE A 861 0.04 -8.84 -8.09
C PHE A 861 -0.05 -9.27 -6.62
N ILE A 862 -0.94 -10.21 -6.29
CA ILE A 862 -1.06 -10.80 -4.95
C ILE A 862 -0.88 -12.32 -5.02
N ASP A 863 -0.04 -12.88 -4.15
CA ASP A 863 -0.04 -14.29 -3.81
C ASP A 863 -0.66 -14.51 -2.43
N GLY A 864 -1.26 -15.69 -2.21
CA GLY A 864 -1.87 -16.03 -0.93
C GLY A 864 -2.35 -17.48 -0.86
N ASN A 865 -1.42 -18.44 -0.87
CA ASN A 865 -1.79 -19.85 -0.73
C ASN A 865 -2.40 -20.11 0.65
N GLY A 866 -3.64 -20.61 0.68
CA GLY A 866 -4.38 -20.92 1.91
C GLY A 866 -4.93 -19.71 2.68
N ILE A 867 -4.82 -18.47 2.18
CA ILE A 867 -5.23 -17.27 2.94
C ILE A 867 -6.74 -17.24 3.24
N GLN A 868 -7.05 -16.65 4.38
CA GLN A 868 -8.40 -16.56 4.93
C GLN A 868 -8.78 -15.12 5.28
N ASN A 869 -10.04 -14.76 5.01
CA ASN A 869 -10.67 -13.49 5.42
C ASN A 869 -9.98 -12.21 4.88
N VAL A 870 -9.12 -12.31 3.87
CA VAL A 870 -8.42 -11.16 3.28
C VAL A 870 -9.37 -10.37 2.38
N THR A 871 -9.25 -9.04 2.41
CA THR A 871 -10.03 -8.13 1.56
C THR A 871 -9.13 -7.34 0.60
N VAL A 872 -9.44 -7.41 -0.69
CA VAL A 872 -8.78 -6.61 -1.74
C VAL A 872 -9.85 -5.72 -2.39
N GLN A 873 -9.78 -4.41 -2.15
CA GLN A 873 -10.89 -3.50 -2.42
C GLN A 873 -10.48 -2.21 -3.15
N ASN A 874 -11.22 -1.83 -4.19
CA ASN A 874 -11.01 -0.58 -4.94
C ASN A 874 -9.54 -0.43 -5.44
N THR A 875 -8.93 -1.54 -5.83
CA THR A 875 -7.60 -1.55 -6.46
C THR A 875 -7.72 -1.47 -7.98
N TRP A 876 -6.69 -0.94 -8.65
CA TRP A 876 -6.60 -0.95 -10.12
C TRP A 876 -5.26 -1.54 -10.55
N VAL A 877 -5.28 -2.69 -11.20
CA VAL A 877 -4.07 -3.45 -11.54
C VAL A 877 -3.94 -3.59 -13.06
N GLU A 878 -2.77 -3.22 -13.60
CA GLU A 878 -2.41 -3.38 -15.02
C GLU A 878 -1.01 -3.99 -15.21
N HIS A 879 -0.81 -4.64 -16.35
CA HIS A 879 0.49 -5.18 -16.80
C HIS A 879 1.16 -6.18 -15.85
N PHE A 880 0.33 -7.00 -15.19
CA PHE A 880 0.69 -8.22 -14.45
C PHE A 880 0.19 -9.47 -15.21
N VAL A 881 0.64 -10.66 -14.82
CA VAL A 881 0.07 -11.92 -15.31
C VAL A 881 -1.36 -12.09 -14.81
N CYS A 882 -1.61 -11.87 -13.51
CA CYS A 882 -2.96 -11.82 -12.92
C CYS A 882 -3.06 -10.75 -11.81
N LEU A 883 -4.28 -10.39 -11.38
CA LEU A 883 -4.47 -9.76 -10.07
C LEU A 883 -4.19 -10.78 -8.96
N TYR A 884 -4.85 -11.94 -9.00
CA TYR A 884 -4.76 -12.96 -7.95
C TYR A 884 -4.97 -14.38 -8.49
N TRP A 885 -4.23 -15.33 -7.92
CA TRP A 885 -4.43 -16.77 -8.12
C TRP A 885 -4.49 -17.45 -6.75
N GLY A 886 -5.70 -17.75 -6.27
CA GLY A 886 -5.92 -18.38 -4.97
C GLY A 886 -5.77 -19.89 -5.01
N VAL A 887 -5.07 -20.48 -4.04
CA VAL A 887 -4.89 -21.93 -3.91
C VAL A 887 -5.33 -22.34 -2.51
N ASN A 888 -6.46 -23.05 -2.41
CA ASN A 888 -7.13 -23.38 -1.13
C ASN A 888 -7.48 -22.14 -0.26
N SER A 889 -7.62 -20.96 -0.88
CA SER A 889 -7.86 -19.70 -0.20
C SER A 889 -9.37 -19.48 -0.03
N SER A 890 -9.84 -19.24 1.20
CA SER A 890 -11.28 -19.27 1.51
C SER A 890 -11.76 -18.07 2.32
N ASN A 891 -13.05 -17.74 2.21
CA ASN A 891 -13.70 -16.63 2.92
C ASN A 891 -13.12 -15.23 2.58
N ASN A 892 -12.39 -15.07 1.48
CA ASN A 892 -11.78 -13.80 1.07
C ASN A 892 -12.76 -12.95 0.25
N THR A 893 -12.55 -11.63 0.22
CA THR A 893 -13.38 -10.67 -0.52
C THR A 893 -12.54 -9.88 -1.53
N PHE A 894 -12.92 -9.93 -2.81
CA PHE A 894 -12.36 -9.10 -3.87
C PHE A 894 -13.48 -8.19 -4.39
N LYS A 895 -13.39 -6.88 -4.12
CA LYS A 895 -14.49 -5.94 -4.37
C LYS A 895 -14.11 -4.62 -5.04
N ASN A 896 -14.94 -4.13 -5.97
CA ASN A 896 -14.77 -2.82 -6.64
C ASN A 896 -13.44 -2.66 -7.41
N ASN A 897 -12.74 -3.75 -7.75
CA ASN A 897 -11.42 -3.68 -8.38
C ASN A 897 -11.52 -3.49 -9.90
N ARG A 898 -10.49 -2.89 -10.49
CA ARG A 898 -10.25 -2.77 -11.93
C ARG A 898 -9.08 -3.68 -12.31
N ILE A 899 -9.28 -4.57 -13.27
CA ILE A 899 -8.27 -5.52 -13.74
C ILE A 899 -8.13 -5.29 -15.24
N LYS A 900 -7.08 -4.62 -15.69
CA LYS A 900 -6.93 -4.26 -17.11
C LYS A 900 -5.62 -4.78 -17.68
N ASN A 901 -5.64 -5.17 -18.95
CA ASN A 901 -4.45 -5.46 -19.74
C ASN A 901 -3.51 -6.54 -19.12
N THR A 902 -4.05 -7.52 -18.37
CA THR A 902 -3.26 -8.62 -17.79
C THR A 902 -2.86 -9.66 -18.83
N PHE A 903 -1.79 -10.42 -18.57
CA PHE A 903 -1.22 -11.38 -19.55
C PHE A 903 -1.76 -12.82 -19.42
N ALA A 904 -2.49 -13.11 -18.35
CA ALA A 904 -3.33 -14.30 -18.19
C ALA A 904 -4.64 -13.88 -17.50
N ASP A 905 -5.19 -14.76 -16.67
CA ASP A 905 -6.41 -14.62 -15.88
C ASP A 905 -6.50 -13.28 -15.12
N GLY A 906 -7.71 -12.80 -14.86
CA GLY A 906 -7.91 -11.69 -13.93
C GLY A 906 -7.82 -12.14 -12.47
N ILE A 907 -8.84 -12.88 -12.02
CA ILE A 907 -8.85 -13.61 -10.74
C ILE A 907 -9.16 -15.08 -11.03
N ASN A 908 -8.31 -15.99 -10.56
CA ASN A 908 -8.60 -17.42 -10.52
C ASN A 908 -8.59 -17.94 -9.07
N MET A 909 -9.53 -18.81 -8.72
CA MET A 909 -9.65 -19.41 -7.39
C MET A 909 -9.65 -20.93 -7.52
N THR A 910 -8.68 -21.60 -6.89
CA THR A 910 -8.39 -23.02 -7.17
C THR A 910 -8.25 -23.89 -5.93
N ASN A 911 -8.21 -25.21 -6.15
CA ASN A 911 -7.70 -26.22 -5.21
C ASN A 911 -8.38 -26.21 -3.81
N GLY A 912 -9.72 -26.17 -3.76
CA GLY A 912 -10.51 -26.15 -2.52
C GLY A 912 -10.97 -24.75 -2.07
N SER A 913 -10.58 -23.69 -2.80
CA SER A 913 -10.99 -22.30 -2.50
C SER A 913 -12.51 -22.16 -2.38
N SER A 914 -12.99 -21.71 -1.21
CA SER A 914 -14.41 -21.80 -0.83
C SER A 914 -14.93 -20.55 -0.10
N ASN A 915 -16.24 -20.31 -0.18
CA ASN A 915 -16.94 -19.17 0.45
C ASN A 915 -16.41 -17.77 0.07
N ASN A 916 -15.61 -17.63 -1.00
CA ASN A 916 -15.06 -16.34 -1.40
C ASN A 916 -16.13 -15.46 -2.08
N VAL A 917 -16.00 -14.15 -1.93
CA VAL A 917 -16.88 -13.13 -2.50
C VAL A 917 -16.09 -12.31 -3.52
N ILE A 918 -16.36 -12.56 -4.80
CA ILE A 918 -15.80 -11.82 -5.93
C ILE A 918 -16.91 -10.91 -6.46
N ASP A 919 -16.98 -9.67 -5.96
CA ASP A 919 -18.16 -8.80 -6.12
C ASP A 919 -17.86 -7.45 -6.76
N ASN A 920 -18.65 -7.02 -7.74
CA ASN A 920 -18.58 -5.67 -8.33
C ASN A 920 -17.18 -5.32 -8.90
N ASN A 921 -16.50 -6.27 -9.55
CA ASN A 921 -15.20 -6.05 -10.19
C ASN A 921 -15.33 -5.92 -11.71
N TYR A 922 -14.52 -5.04 -12.30
CA TYR A 922 -14.45 -4.81 -13.75
C TYR A 922 -13.13 -5.34 -14.29
N ALA A 923 -13.20 -6.19 -15.32
CA ALA A 923 -12.07 -6.66 -16.10
C ALA A 923 -12.17 -6.19 -17.55
N ARG A 924 -11.05 -5.71 -18.13
CA ARG A 924 -10.91 -5.50 -19.58
C ARG A 924 -9.59 -6.10 -20.07
N ALA A 925 -9.62 -6.75 -21.23
CA ALA A 925 -8.41 -7.19 -21.92
C ALA A 925 -7.47 -8.10 -21.07
N THR A 926 -8.04 -9.04 -20.33
CA THR A 926 -7.26 -10.14 -19.71
C THR A 926 -6.69 -11.06 -20.80
N GLY A 927 -5.55 -11.68 -20.51
CA GLY A 927 -4.80 -12.55 -21.44
C GLY A 927 -5.15 -14.03 -21.35
N ASP A 928 -6.04 -14.39 -20.43
CA ASP A 928 -6.75 -15.66 -20.33
C ASP A 928 -8.05 -15.39 -19.52
N ASP A 929 -8.69 -16.44 -18.98
CA ASP A 929 -10.01 -16.37 -18.33
C ASP A 929 -10.17 -15.22 -17.32
N ALA A 930 -11.05 -14.24 -17.59
CA ALA A 930 -11.09 -12.99 -16.83
C ALA A 930 -11.48 -13.20 -15.35
N PHE A 931 -12.48 -14.05 -15.10
CA PHE A 931 -12.80 -14.55 -13.77
C PHE A 931 -13.02 -16.07 -13.81
N ALA A 932 -12.19 -16.81 -13.08
CA ALA A 932 -12.14 -18.26 -13.14
C ALA A 932 -12.31 -18.93 -11.77
N LEU A 933 -12.89 -20.14 -11.78
CA LEU A 933 -13.02 -21.03 -10.63
C LEU A 933 -12.60 -22.45 -11.04
N PHE A 934 -11.38 -22.87 -10.66
CA PHE A 934 -10.86 -24.20 -10.99
C PHE A 934 -10.90 -25.15 -9.78
N SER A 935 -11.90 -26.03 -9.76
CA SER A 935 -12.08 -27.00 -8.68
C SER A 935 -11.11 -28.17 -8.83
N ALA A 936 -10.13 -28.28 -7.92
CA ALA A 936 -9.09 -29.31 -7.97
C ALA A 936 -8.63 -29.77 -6.57
N ALA A 937 -7.84 -30.83 -6.52
CA ALA A 937 -7.42 -31.57 -5.33
C ALA A 937 -5.93 -31.99 -5.35
N ASP A 938 -5.17 -31.47 -6.31
CA ASP A 938 -3.71 -31.67 -6.48
C ASP A 938 -2.89 -30.98 -5.38
N ALA A 939 -3.40 -29.90 -4.78
CA ALA A 939 -2.83 -29.27 -3.58
C ALA A 939 -3.58 -29.66 -2.28
N GLY A 940 -4.21 -30.84 -2.23
CA GLY A 940 -4.91 -31.35 -1.04
C GLY A 940 -6.32 -30.77 -0.80
N GLY A 941 -6.83 -29.99 -1.74
CA GLY A 941 -8.21 -29.47 -1.73
C GLY A 941 -9.28 -30.51 -2.06
N SER A 942 -10.51 -30.03 -2.21
CA SER A 942 -11.69 -30.79 -2.64
C SER A 942 -12.49 -29.94 -3.63
N TYR A 943 -13.82 -30.10 -3.72
CA TYR A 943 -14.65 -29.16 -4.48
C TYR A 943 -14.45 -27.72 -3.99
N ASN A 944 -14.22 -26.78 -4.90
CA ASN A 944 -14.44 -25.36 -4.62
C ASN A 944 -15.95 -25.18 -4.38
N THR A 945 -16.36 -24.58 -3.25
CA THR A 945 -17.77 -24.53 -2.83
C THR A 945 -18.17 -23.23 -2.12
N GLY A 946 -19.43 -22.82 -2.23
CA GLY A 946 -19.99 -21.64 -1.57
C GLY A 946 -19.51 -20.30 -2.13
N ASN A 947 -18.70 -20.29 -3.19
CA ASN A 947 -18.16 -19.05 -3.77
C ASN A 947 -19.25 -18.26 -4.50
N LYS A 948 -19.12 -16.93 -4.48
CA LYS A 948 -20.07 -15.98 -5.08
C LYS A 948 -19.32 -15.03 -6.00
N TYR A 949 -19.60 -15.13 -7.29
CA TYR A 949 -19.10 -14.25 -8.34
C TYR A 949 -20.27 -13.37 -8.77
N THR A 950 -20.32 -12.13 -8.27
CA THR A 950 -21.51 -11.27 -8.33
C THR A 950 -21.22 -9.91 -8.95
N ASN A 951 -22.12 -9.40 -9.78
CA ASN A 951 -22.00 -8.05 -10.36
C ASN A 951 -20.67 -7.87 -11.14
N LEU A 952 -20.27 -8.82 -11.98
CA LEU A 952 -18.96 -8.78 -12.64
C LEU A 952 -19.05 -8.38 -14.11
N THR A 953 -18.15 -7.49 -14.54
CA THR A 953 -17.99 -7.10 -15.95
C THR A 953 -16.67 -7.64 -16.49
N ALA A 954 -16.67 -8.32 -17.64
CA ALA A 954 -15.47 -8.80 -18.32
C ALA A 954 -15.53 -8.57 -19.84
N VAL A 955 -14.74 -7.62 -20.37
CA VAL A 955 -14.82 -7.18 -21.77
C VAL A 955 -13.49 -7.24 -22.52
N ASN A 956 -13.53 -7.32 -23.86
CA ASN A 956 -12.37 -7.41 -24.76
C ASN A 956 -11.37 -8.53 -24.40
N VAL A 957 -11.84 -9.64 -23.85
CA VAL A 957 -11.01 -10.73 -23.33
C VAL A 957 -10.10 -11.27 -24.45
N ARG A 958 -8.78 -11.08 -24.29
CA ARG A 958 -7.79 -11.20 -25.37
C ARG A 958 -7.50 -12.65 -25.77
N ARG A 959 -7.88 -13.60 -24.91
CA ARG A 959 -7.79 -15.05 -25.08
C ARG A 959 -8.64 -15.72 -23.99
N ALA A 960 -9.17 -16.91 -24.28
CA ALA A 960 -10.07 -17.65 -23.39
C ALA A 960 -11.37 -16.87 -23.06
N ALA A 961 -12.04 -17.18 -21.94
CA ALA A 961 -13.43 -16.77 -21.68
C ALA A 961 -13.57 -15.60 -20.70
N ALA A 962 -14.74 -14.98 -20.69
CA ALA A 962 -15.04 -13.91 -19.73
C ALA A 962 -15.33 -14.47 -18.32
N PHE A 963 -15.99 -15.62 -18.24
CA PHE A 963 -16.21 -16.38 -17.01
C PHE A 963 -15.96 -17.86 -17.25
N ALA A 964 -15.12 -18.50 -16.43
CA ALA A 964 -14.76 -19.90 -16.64
C ALA A 964 -14.85 -20.76 -15.38
N ILE A 965 -15.68 -21.81 -15.44
CA ILE A 965 -16.02 -22.65 -14.31
C ILE A 965 -15.65 -24.09 -14.64
N TYR A 966 -14.65 -24.59 -13.93
CA TYR A 966 -14.04 -25.89 -14.14
C TYR A 966 -14.35 -26.79 -12.93
N GLY A 967 -15.52 -27.43 -12.98
CA GLY A 967 -16.08 -28.23 -11.87
C GLY A 967 -16.53 -27.39 -10.66
N GLY A 968 -16.63 -28.06 -9.50
CA GLY A 968 -17.07 -27.45 -8.24
C GLY A 968 -18.49 -27.84 -7.84
N SER A 969 -18.99 -27.30 -6.74
CA SER A 969 -20.33 -27.60 -6.20
C SER A 969 -20.86 -26.40 -5.42
N ASN A 970 -22.16 -26.09 -5.48
CA ASN A 970 -22.77 -24.98 -4.71
C ASN A 970 -22.06 -23.62 -4.91
N ASN A 971 -21.80 -23.22 -6.16
CA ASN A 971 -21.21 -21.91 -6.48
C ASN A 971 -22.21 -21.05 -7.27
N LEU A 972 -22.21 -19.74 -7.01
CA LEU A 972 -23.14 -18.77 -7.60
C LEU A 972 -22.38 -17.79 -8.50
N PHE A 973 -22.89 -17.62 -9.71
CA PHE A 973 -22.42 -16.70 -10.73
C PHE A 973 -23.61 -15.82 -11.17
N SER A 974 -23.69 -14.58 -10.71
CA SER A 974 -24.90 -13.77 -10.93
C SER A 974 -24.68 -12.29 -11.20
N ASN A 975 -25.65 -11.71 -11.92
CA ASN A 975 -25.62 -10.35 -12.45
C ASN A 975 -24.36 -10.03 -13.27
N LEU A 976 -24.05 -10.87 -14.27
CA LEU A 976 -22.82 -10.76 -15.05
C LEU A 976 -23.02 -10.01 -16.37
N TYR A 977 -22.00 -9.25 -16.80
CA TYR A 977 -21.88 -8.71 -18.16
C TYR A 977 -20.56 -9.17 -18.79
N ALA A 978 -20.62 -9.66 -20.03
CA ALA A 978 -19.43 -9.87 -20.83
C ALA A 978 -19.62 -9.45 -22.29
N ALA A 979 -18.54 -8.93 -22.87
CA ALA A 979 -18.53 -8.51 -24.27
C ALA A 979 -17.19 -8.79 -24.96
N ASP A 980 -17.26 -9.00 -26.27
CA ASP A 980 -16.11 -8.91 -27.19
C ASP A 980 -14.91 -9.84 -26.85
N THR A 981 -15.18 -11.08 -26.48
CA THR A 981 -14.17 -12.15 -26.36
C THR A 981 -13.48 -12.43 -27.70
N LEU A 982 -12.15 -12.56 -27.75
CA LEU A 982 -11.47 -12.82 -29.03
C LEU A 982 -11.64 -14.27 -29.50
N THR A 983 -11.24 -15.25 -28.68
CA THR A 983 -11.04 -16.64 -29.15
C THR A 983 -12.09 -17.65 -28.66
N TYR A 984 -12.87 -17.33 -27.63
CA TYR A 984 -13.54 -18.32 -26.78
C TYR A 984 -14.92 -17.80 -26.28
N PRO A 985 -15.68 -18.61 -25.51
CA PRO A 985 -17.01 -18.24 -25.02
C PRO A 985 -17.04 -17.01 -24.10
N GLY A 986 -18.22 -16.41 -23.97
CA GLY A 986 -18.51 -15.54 -22.83
C GLY A 986 -18.50 -16.32 -21.51
N ILE A 987 -19.07 -17.54 -21.50
CA ILE A 987 -19.03 -18.45 -20.35
C ILE A 987 -18.59 -19.85 -20.76
N THR A 988 -17.54 -20.35 -20.12
CA THR A 988 -17.10 -21.74 -20.17
C THR A 988 -17.59 -22.49 -18.93
N ILE A 989 -18.40 -23.53 -19.13
CA ILE A 989 -18.87 -24.46 -18.09
C ILE A 989 -18.32 -25.85 -18.45
N ASN A 990 -17.38 -26.37 -17.67
CA ASN A 990 -16.48 -27.41 -18.16
C ASN A 990 -16.09 -28.43 -17.07
N SER A 991 -16.08 -29.72 -17.40
CA SER A 991 -15.63 -30.81 -16.51
C SER A 991 -14.33 -31.51 -16.97
N TYR A 992 -13.56 -30.86 -17.84
CA TYR A 992 -12.23 -31.30 -18.23
C TYR A 992 -11.20 -30.98 -17.13
N SER A 993 -10.26 -31.91 -16.93
CA SER A 993 -9.29 -31.87 -15.85
C SER A 993 -8.00 -31.11 -16.16
N PHE A 994 -7.71 -30.85 -17.44
CA PHE A 994 -6.42 -30.34 -17.92
C PHE A 994 -5.21 -31.18 -17.44
N GLY A 995 -5.43 -32.45 -17.07
CA GLY A 995 -4.43 -33.36 -16.49
C GLY A 995 -4.30 -33.31 -14.97
N TYR A 996 -4.99 -32.40 -14.29
CA TYR A 996 -4.92 -32.24 -12.83
C TYR A 996 -5.83 -33.23 -12.08
N ASN A 997 -5.57 -33.40 -10.78
CA ASN A 997 -6.46 -34.14 -9.89
C ASN A 997 -7.71 -33.30 -9.59
N THR A 998 -8.84 -33.63 -10.20
CA THR A 998 -10.14 -32.97 -9.98
C THR A 998 -11.28 -33.98 -10.06
N LEU A 999 -12.42 -33.63 -9.46
CA LEU A 999 -13.63 -34.45 -9.37
C LEU A 999 -14.70 -34.06 -10.41
N GLY A 1000 -14.55 -32.91 -11.09
CA GLY A 1000 -15.60 -32.32 -11.94
C GLY A 1000 -16.66 -31.59 -11.11
N PHE A 1001 -17.93 -31.67 -11.53
CA PHE A 1001 -19.05 -31.05 -10.80
C PHE A 1001 -19.63 -31.95 -9.71
N GLY A 1002 -19.99 -31.35 -8.57
CA GLY A 1002 -20.48 -32.02 -7.37
C GLY A 1002 -22.01 -32.20 -7.30
N ASP A 1003 -22.52 -32.49 -6.11
CA ASP A 1003 -23.92 -32.89 -5.88
C ASP A 1003 -24.88 -31.73 -5.57
N GLN A 1004 -24.39 -30.50 -5.51
CA GLN A 1004 -25.20 -29.28 -5.38
C GLN A 1004 -24.96 -28.35 -6.56
N ASP A 1005 -26.03 -27.69 -7.01
CA ASP A 1005 -26.05 -26.87 -8.23
C ASP A 1005 -24.92 -25.84 -8.30
N THR A 1006 -24.34 -25.72 -9.49
CA THR A 1006 -23.65 -24.49 -9.90
C THR A 1006 -24.66 -23.62 -10.66
N VAL A 1007 -24.89 -22.41 -10.15
CA VAL A 1007 -26.00 -21.55 -10.57
C VAL A 1007 -25.48 -20.30 -11.27
N PHE A 1008 -25.97 -20.10 -12.48
CA PHE A 1008 -25.72 -18.96 -13.35
C PHE A 1008 -27.03 -18.17 -13.50
N ASP A 1009 -27.11 -16.96 -12.95
CA ASP A 1009 -28.39 -16.22 -12.82
C ASP A 1009 -28.27 -14.73 -13.16
N GLY A 1010 -28.92 -14.30 -14.24
CA GLY A 1010 -28.93 -12.90 -14.68
C GLY A 1010 -27.63 -12.53 -15.38
N ILE A 1011 -27.55 -12.80 -16.69
CA ILE A 1011 -26.29 -12.69 -17.45
C ILE A 1011 -26.57 -12.04 -18.80
N THR A 1012 -25.72 -11.10 -19.23
CA THR A 1012 -25.78 -10.57 -20.60
C THR A 1012 -24.44 -10.79 -21.30
N LEU A 1013 -24.50 -11.39 -22.49
CA LEU A 1013 -23.35 -11.77 -23.31
C LEU A 1013 -23.47 -11.14 -24.71
N ASP A 1014 -22.73 -10.06 -24.95
CA ASP A 1014 -22.75 -9.35 -26.22
C ASP A 1014 -21.54 -9.74 -27.08
N ARG A 1015 -21.74 -10.17 -28.34
CA ARG A 1015 -20.64 -10.37 -29.30
C ARG A 1015 -19.56 -11.36 -28.83
N THR A 1016 -19.93 -12.33 -28.00
CA THR A 1016 -19.02 -13.36 -27.44
C THR A 1016 -19.05 -14.69 -28.21
N GLY A 1017 -18.08 -15.56 -27.93
CA GLY A 1017 -17.66 -16.64 -28.81
C GLY A 1017 -16.36 -16.27 -29.54
N GLY A 1018 -15.88 -17.16 -30.42
CA GLY A 1018 -14.63 -16.94 -31.17
C GLY A 1018 -14.08 -18.21 -31.81
N ASP A 1019 -12.82 -18.17 -32.23
CA ASP A 1019 -12.10 -19.27 -32.87
C ASP A 1019 -10.84 -19.68 -32.09
N PHE A 1020 -10.67 -20.98 -31.86
CA PHE A 1020 -9.47 -21.56 -31.21
C PHE A 1020 -9.30 -23.05 -31.56
N TRP A 1021 -8.16 -23.66 -31.15
CA TRP A 1021 -7.80 -25.05 -31.48
C TRP A 1021 -7.87 -25.36 -32.99
N THR A 1022 -8.05 -26.63 -33.37
CA THR A 1022 -8.10 -27.08 -34.78
C THR A 1022 -9.33 -27.96 -35.04
N SER A 1023 -9.93 -27.82 -36.22
CA SER A 1023 -11.10 -28.62 -36.67
C SER A 1023 -10.75 -29.61 -37.80
N VAL A 1024 -9.56 -30.22 -37.73
CA VAL A 1024 -9.16 -31.27 -38.68
C VAL A 1024 -10.12 -32.46 -38.54
N GLY A 1025 -10.86 -32.80 -39.60
CA GLY A 1025 -11.84 -33.89 -39.59
C GLY A 1025 -13.15 -33.61 -38.86
N ALA A 1026 -13.45 -32.34 -38.51
CA ALA A 1026 -14.66 -31.96 -37.79
C ALA A 1026 -15.95 -32.02 -38.63
N ASP A 1027 -17.09 -32.21 -37.96
CA ASP A 1027 -18.42 -31.93 -38.50
C ASP A 1027 -18.70 -30.41 -38.43
N ASP A 1028 -19.56 -29.90 -39.31
CA ASP A 1028 -19.96 -28.49 -39.36
C ASP A 1028 -18.80 -27.49 -39.58
N LYS A 1029 -17.66 -27.94 -40.14
CA LYS A 1029 -16.46 -27.12 -40.35
C LYS A 1029 -16.72 -25.91 -41.26
N ILE A 1030 -16.34 -24.71 -40.80
CA ILE A 1030 -16.44 -23.44 -41.54
C ILE A 1030 -15.10 -22.71 -41.76
N ASN A 1031 -14.11 -22.98 -40.92
CA ASN A 1031 -12.73 -22.47 -40.98
C ASN A 1031 -11.82 -23.54 -40.35
N ASP A 1032 -10.51 -23.32 -40.21
CA ASP A 1032 -9.58 -24.33 -39.67
C ASP A 1032 -9.60 -24.52 -38.14
N TYR A 1033 -10.42 -23.72 -37.42
CA TYR A 1033 -10.53 -23.72 -35.96
C TYR A 1033 -11.73 -24.54 -35.47
N GLN A 1034 -11.73 -24.89 -34.19
CA GLN A 1034 -12.98 -25.16 -33.48
C GLN A 1034 -13.63 -23.80 -33.17
N ASN A 1035 -14.92 -23.69 -33.47
CA ASN A 1035 -15.69 -22.46 -33.29
C ASN A 1035 -16.41 -22.51 -31.93
N PHE A 1036 -16.43 -21.39 -31.22
CA PHE A 1036 -16.99 -21.29 -29.88
C PHE A 1036 -18.21 -20.37 -29.83
N GLY A 1037 -19.22 -20.79 -29.05
CA GLY A 1037 -20.45 -20.03 -28.83
C GLY A 1037 -20.37 -19.14 -27.59
N ALA A 1038 -21.41 -18.35 -27.33
CA ALA A 1038 -21.43 -17.47 -26.16
C ALA A 1038 -21.41 -18.24 -24.82
N ILE A 1039 -22.07 -19.40 -24.72
CA ILE A 1039 -21.94 -20.33 -23.59
C ILE A 1039 -21.54 -21.71 -24.11
N TRP A 1040 -20.49 -22.30 -23.54
CA TRP A 1040 -20.02 -23.65 -23.83
C TRP A 1040 -20.20 -24.57 -22.62
N PHE A 1041 -20.95 -25.65 -22.83
CA PHE A 1041 -21.12 -26.76 -21.89
C PHE A 1041 -20.26 -27.92 -22.38
N TYR A 1042 -19.14 -28.17 -21.70
CA TYR A 1042 -18.18 -29.22 -22.07
C TYR A 1042 -18.10 -30.32 -21.02
N ALA A 1043 -18.68 -31.48 -21.34
CA ALA A 1043 -18.51 -32.70 -20.56
C ALA A 1043 -17.17 -33.35 -20.90
N GLY A 1044 -16.14 -32.99 -20.12
CA GLY A 1044 -14.75 -33.44 -20.29
C GLY A 1044 -14.50 -34.85 -19.76
N ASP A 1045 -13.36 -35.04 -19.09
CA ASP A 1045 -12.94 -36.32 -18.50
C ASP A 1045 -13.35 -36.51 -17.03
N ARG A 1046 -14.18 -35.62 -16.47
CA ARG A 1046 -14.89 -35.77 -15.18
C ARG A 1046 -16.40 -35.55 -15.30
N ALA A 1047 -17.13 -35.80 -14.22
CA ALA A 1047 -18.57 -35.70 -14.16
C ALA A 1047 -19.10 -34.28 -14.51
N PHE A 1048 -20.12 -34.23 -15.37
CA PHE A 1048 -20.82 -33.00 -15.76
C PHE A 1048 -22.27 -33.06 -15.28
N LYS A 1049 -22.55 -32.41 -14.14
CA LYS A 1049 -23.86 -32.48 -13.49
C LYS A 1049 -24.25 -31.20 -12.75
N ASN A 1050 -25.55 -31.05 -12.51
CA ASN A 1050 -26.13 -30.04 -11.60
C ASN A 1050 -25.78 -28.60 -12.00
N ILE A 1051 -26.23 -28.19 -13.19
CA ILE A 1051 -25.97 -26.88 -13.78
C ILE A 1051 -27.29 -26.17 -14.02
N VAL A 1052 -27.45 -24.96 -13.48
CA VAL A 1052 -28.59 -24.07 -13.76
C VAL A 1052 -28.09 -22.84 -14.47
N VAL A 1053 -28.63 -22.55 -15.66
CA VAL A 1053 -28.35 -21.30 -16.41
C VAL A 1053 -29.66 -20.59 -16.65
N ARG A 1054 -29.84 -19.38 -16.10
CA ARG A 1054 -31.11 -18.67 -16.21
C ARG A 1054 -31.03 -17.16 -16.30
N ASN A 1055 -32.12 -16.59 -16.83
CA ASN A 1055 -32.32 -15.14 -17.01
C ASN A 1055 -31.19 -14.52 -17.85
N VAL A 1056 -30.88 -15.14 -18.99
CA VAL A 1056 -29.70 -14.82 -19.81
C VAL A 1056 -30.10 -14.18 -21.14
N ASP A 1057 -29.39 -13.11 -21.52
CA ASP A 1057 -29.56 -12.43 -22.80
C ASP A 1057 -28.25 -12.52 -23.60
N ILE A 1058 -28.30 -13.21 -24.75
CA ILE A 1058 -27.14 -13.42 -25.62
C ILE A 1058 -27.38 -12.65 -26.93
N ASN A 1059 -26.59 -11.60 -27.18
CA ASN A 1059 -26.81 -10.68 -28.30
C ASN A 1059 -25.68 -10.76 -29.31
N ASN A 1060 -26.03 -11.02 -30.58
CA ASN A 1060 -25.11 -11.08 -31.71
C ASN A 1060 -23.84 -11.91 -31.42
N PRO A 1061 -23.95 -13.15 -30.89
CA PRO A 1061 -22.79 -13.98 -30.61
C PRO A 1061 -22.03 -14.32 -31.89
N VAL A 1062 -20.71 -14.50 -31.83
CA VAL A 1062 -19.84 -14.64 -33.02
C VAL A 1062 -20.34 -15.75 -33.97
N TYR A 1063 -20.78 -16.87 -33.39
CA TYR A 1063 -21.30 -18.02 -34.16
C TYR A 1063 -22.67 -18.49 -33.68
N PHE A 1064 -22.79 -18.87 -32.41
CA PHE A 1064 -24.01 -19.45 -31.84
C PHE A 1064 -24.16 -19.16 -30.34
N GLY A 1065 -25.40 -19.21 -29.83
CA GLY A 1065 -25.69 -18.88 -28.43
C GLY A 1065 -25.20 -19.93 -27.44
N LEU A 1066 -25.74 -21.15 -27.56
CA LEU A 1066 -25.47 -22.25 -26.64
C LEU A 1066 -24.78 -23.40 -27.35
N MET A 1067 -23.68 -23.91 -26.80
CA MET A 1067 -22.84 -24.95 -27.38
C MET A 1067 -22.69 -26.12 -26.42
N PHE A 1068 -23.07 -27.33 -26.83
CA PHE A 1068 -22.97 -28.53 -26.00
C PHE A 1068 -22.05 -29.58 -26.65
N GLN A 1069 -21.10 -30.11 -25.89
CA GLN A 1069 -20.05 -31.01 -26.37
C GLN A 1069 -19.66 -32.04 -25.29
N THR A 1070 -19.36 -33.26 -25.71
CA THR A 1070 -18.81 -34.32 -24.84
C THR A 1070 -17.45 -34.76 -25.38
N MET A 1071 -16.47 -34.94 -24.48
CA MET A 1071 -15.12 -35.40 -24.81
C MET A 1071 -15.10 -36.91 -25.10
N TYR A 1072 -14.50 -37.29 -26.21
CA TYR A 1072 -14.17 -38.68 -26.54
C TYR A 1072 -12.68 -38.95 -26.29
N PRO A 1073 -12.31 -40.16 -25.83
CA PRO A 1073 -13.17 -41.33 -25.62
C PRO A 1073 -13.93 -41.37 -24.29
N ASN A 1074 -13.83 -40.34 -23.44
CA ASN A 1074 -14.36 -40.34 -22.07
C ASN A 1074 -15.88 -40.48 -21.95
N GLN A 1075 -16.65 -39.92 -22.89
CA GLN A 1075 -18.10 -40.12 -23.04
C GLN A 1075 -18.93 -39.83 -21.77
N ASN A 1076 -18.48 -38.88 -20.93
CA ASN A 1076 -19.22 -38.48 -19.73
C ASN A 1076 -20.58 -37.85 -20.11
N PRO A 1077 -21.72 -38.41 -19.66
CA PRO A 1077 -23.03 -37.86 -19.98
C PRO A 1077 -23.35 -36.64 -19.11
N MET A 1078 -23.91 -35.60 -19.72
CA MET A 1078 -24.47 -34.45 -19.02
C MET A 1078 -25.72 -34.85 -18.23
N GLN A 1079 -25.79 -34.49 -16.96
CA GLN A 1079 -26.95 -34.77 -16.08
C GLN A 1079 -27.44 -33.48 -15.43
N ASN A 1080 -28.74 -33.36 -15.15
CA ASN A 1080 -29.29 -32.24 -14.36
C ASN A 1080 -28.87 -30.85 -14.88
N VAL A 1081 -28.81 -30.66 -16.21
CA VAL A 1081 -28.54 -29.37 -16.86
C VAL A 1081 -29.86 -28.69 -17.19
N ARG A 1082 -30.09 -27.49 -16.67
CA ARG A 1082 -31.36 -26.74 -16.75
C ARG A 1082 -31.11 -25.33 -17.30
N LEU A 1083 -31.89 -24.94 -18.30
CA LEU A 1083 -31.80 -23.66 -19.01
C LEU A 1083 -33.16 -22.95 -18.98
N GLU A 1084 -33.23 -21.78 -18.36
CA GLU A 1084 -34.51 -21.11 -18.03
C GLU A 1084 -34.48 -19.62 -18.40
N ASN A 1085 -35.49 -19.10 -19.13
CA ASN A 1085 -35.56 -17.68 -19.53
C ASN A 1085 -34.27 -17.20 -20.24
N ILE A 1086 -33.99 -17.76 -21.41
CA ILE A 1086 -32.79 -17.39 -22.20
C ILE A 1086 -33.21 -16.81 -23.55
N ASN A 1087 -32.75 -15.60 -23.88
CA ASN A 1087 -32.87 -15.02 -25.21
C ASN A 1087 -31.55 -15.18 -25.96
N VAL A 1088 -31.59 -15.67 -27.20
CA VAL A 1088 -30.46 -15.68 -28.14
C VAL A 1088 -30.86 -14.89 -29.37
N ASN A 1089 -30.22 -13.75 -29.59
CA ASN A 1089 -30.59 -12.77 -30.60
C ASN A 1089 -29.51 -12.69 -31.69
N ASN A 1090 -29.90 -12.79 -32.96
CA ASN A 1090 -29.05 -12.55 -34.14
C ASN A 1090 -27.80 -13.45 -34.23
N ALA A 1091 -27.90 -14.71 -33.83
CA ALA A 1091 -26.79 -15.67 -33.95
C ALA A 1091 -26.51 -16.03 -35.43
N PRO A 1092 -25.33 -15.74 -36.01
CA PRO A 1092 -25.08 -15.89 -37.44
C PRO A 1092 -25.19 -17.33 -37.97
N ARG A 1093 -24.95 -18.33 -37.10
CA ARG A 1093 -25.12 -19.76 -37.44
C ARG A 1093 -26.41 -20.30 -36.83
N TYR A 1094 -26.40 -20.52 -35.51
CA TYR A 1094 -27.45 -21.26 -34.80
C TYR A 1094 -27.77 -20.64 -33.45
N GLY A 1095 -29.00 -20.80 -32.96
CA GLY A 1095 -29.29 -20.52 -31.56
C GLY A 1095 -28.59 -21.52 -30.63
N ILE A 1096 -28.63 -22.81 -30.99
CA ILE A 1096 -28.02 -23.93 -30.26
C ILE A 1096 -27.18 -24.79 -31.22
N LYS A 1097 -25.95 -25.14 -30.83
CA LYS A 1097 -25.12 -26.15 -31.50
C LYS A 1097 -24.85 -27.33 -30.55
N LEU A 1098 -25.42 -28.49 -30.85
CA LEU A 1098 -24.95 -29.77 -30.34
C LEU A 1098 -23.79 -30.23 -31.23
N VAL A 1099 -22.61 -30.40 -30.66
CA VAL A 1099 -21.40 -30.76 -31.42
C VAL A 1099 -21.43 -32.26 -31.73
N ALA A 1100 -21.45 -32.62 -33.01
CA ALA A 1100 -21.50 -34.01 -33.48
C ALA A 1100 -20.09 -34.64 -33.68
N SER A 1101 -19.10 -33.81 -34.02
CA SER A 1101 -17.67 -34.14 -34.00
C SER A 1101 -16.87 -32.83 -34.07
N ALA A 1102 -16.07 -32.53 -33.05
CA ALA A 1102 -15.31 -31.27 -32.97
C ALA A 1102 -14.01 -31.29 -33.81
N GLU A 1103 -13.44 -32.49 -33.98
CA GLU A 1103 -12.22 -32.82 -34.70
C GLU A 1103 -12.11 -34.35 -34.82
N GLN A 1104 -11.12 -34.84 -35.57
CA GLN A 1104 -10.93 -36.26 -35.86
C GLN A 1104 -10.83 -37.10 -34.57
N GLY A 1105 -11.79 -38.03 -34.39
CA GLY A 1105 -11.88 -38.90 -33.22
C GLY A 1105 -12.83 -38.40 -32.12
N GLN A 1106 -13.32 -37.16 -32.21
CA GLN A 1106 -14.41 -36.67 -31.37
C GLN A 1106 -15.78 -37.09 -31.92
N GLY A 1107 -16.75 -37.28 -31.03
CA GLY A 1107 -18.11 -37.72 -31.34
C GLY A 1107 -19.20 -36.81 -30.77
N PRO A 1108 -20.48 -37.23 -30.84
CA PRO A 1108 -21.61 -36.41 -30.46
C PRO A 1108 -21.76 -36.22 -28.94
N VAL A 1109 -22.41 -35.14 -28.55
CA VAL A 1109 -22.78 -34.89 -27.13
C VAL A 1109 -23.68 -36.00 -26.55
N LEU A 1110 -23.54 -36.27 -25.26
CA LEU A 1110 -24.23 -37.32 -24.50
C LEU A 1110 -24.88 -36.78 -23.22
N GLY A 1111 -26.02 -37.34 -22.82
CA GLY A 1111 -26.74 -37.01 -21.58
C GLY A 1111 -28.11 -36.37 -21.80
N ALA A 1112 -28.44 -35.31 -21.05
CA ALA A 1112 -29.67 -34.54 -21.21
C ALA A 1112 -29.54 -33.10 -20.74
N ALA A 1113 -30.31 -32.19 -21.36
CA ALA A 1113 -30.55 -30.84 -20.86
C ALA A 1113 -32.02 -30.45 -21.06
N SER A 1114 -32.57 -29.66 -20.13
CA SER A 1114 -33.94 -29.17 -20.18
C SER A 1114 -34.02 -27.67 -20.42
N PHE A 1115 -34.94 -27.25 -21.30
CA PHE A 1115 -35.07 -25.88 -21.79
C PHE A 1115 -36.47 -25.35 -21.51
N THR A 1116 -36.55 -24.24 -20.77
CA THR A 1116 -37.79 -23.57 -20.36
C THR A 1116 -37.73 -22.10 -20.78
N ASN A 1117 -38.68 -21.64 -21.59
CA ASN A 1117 -38.74 -20.26 -22.08
C ASN A 1117 -37.44 -19.78 -22.76
N VAL A 1118 -36.83 -20.65 -23.58
CA VAL A 1118 -35.62 -20.34 -24.36
C VAL A 1118 -36.03 -19.86 -25.75
N LYS A 1119 -35.73 -18.59 -26.07
CA LYS A 1119 -36.06 -17.91 -27.32
C LYS A 1119 -34.83 -17.85 -28.23
N LEU A 1120 -34.93 -18.41 -29.42
CA LEU A 1120 -33.91 -18.34 -30.46
C LEU A 1120 -34.45 -17.42 -31.56
N ASN A 1121 -33.92 -16.21 -31.62
CA ASN A 1121 -34.43 -15.10 -32.42
C ASN A 1121 -33.46 -14.77 -33.55
N ASN A 1122 -33.92 -14.79 -34.80
CA ASN A 1122 -33.12 -14.46 -35.98
C ASN A 1122 -31.78 -15.24 -36.09
N SER A 1123 -31.84 -16.57 -35.96
CA SER A 1123 -30.67 -17.44 -36.21
C SER A 1123 -30.42 -17.59 -37.72
N GLY A 1124 -29.19 -17.29 -38.17
CA GLY A 1124 -28.88 -17.12 -39.60
C GLY A 1124 -29.00 -18.36 -40.49
N ILE A 1125 -28.94 -19.58 -39.93
CA ILE A 1125 -29.12 -20.83 -40.67
C ILE A 1125 -30.32 -21.64 -40.15
N LYS A 1126 -30.35 -21.93 -38.84
CA LYS A 1126 -31.47 -22.61 -38.17
C LYS A 1126 -31.41 -22.45 -36.65
N ALA A 1127 -32.51 -22.71 -35.96
CA ALA A 1127 -32.58 -22.59 -34.50
C ALA A 1127 -31.61 -23.55 -33.76
N ILE A 1128 -31.64 -24.85 -34.09
CA ILE A 1128 -30.77 -25.87 -33.46
C ILE A 1128 -30.02 -26.74 -34.49
N TYR A 1129 -28.76 -27.04 -34.21
CA TYR A 1129 -27.91 -27.97 -34.95
C TYR A 1129 -27.55 -29.21 -34.12
N GLY A 1130 -27.47 -30.37 -34.77
CA GLY A 1130 -26.86 -31.59 -34.23
C GLY A 1130 -27.79 -32.51 -33.44
N GLU A 1131 -29.05 -32.15 -33.24
CA GLU A 1131 -30.06 -32.98 -32.56
C GLU A 1131 -30.29 -34.31 -33.29
N ASP A 1132 -30.35 -34.27 -34.62
CA ASP A 1132 -30.40 -35.43 -35.52
C ASP A 1132 -29.13 -36.30 -35.49
N LYS A 1133 -27.99 -35.73 -35.08
CA LYS A 1133 -26.68 -36.39 -35.01
C LYS A 1133 -26.30 -36.86 -33.60
N SER A 1134 -27.10 -36.54 -32.58
CA SER A 1134 -26.76 -36.76 -31.17
C SER A 1134 -27.76 -37.70 -30.47
N PRO A 1135 -27.92 -38.96 -30.92
CA PRO A 1135 -28.93 -39.89 -30.39
C PRO A 1135 -28.70 -40.29 -28.92
N GLY A 1136 -27.53 -39.96 -28.35
CA GLY A 1136 -27.23 -40.13 -26.92
C GLY A 1136 -27.54 -38.91 -26.06
N PHE A 1137 -28.13 -37.83 -26.60
CA PHE A 1137 -28.46 -36.60 -25.88
C PHE A 1137 -29.95 -36.26 -25.99
N ASN A 1138 -30.62 -36.11 -24.84
CA ASN A 1138 -32.04 -35.78 -24.78
C ASN A 1138 -32.27 -34.26 -24.62
N VAL A 1139 -32.91 -33.65 -25.63
CA VAL A 1139 -33.24 -32.21 -25.69
C VAL A 1139 -34.65 -31.99 -25.13
N ILE A 1140 -34.75 -31.79 -23.81
CA ILE A 1140 -36.02 -31.73 -23.10
C ILE A 1140 -36.63 -30.32 -23.21
N ARG A 1141 -37.41 -30.06 -24.26
CA ARG A 1141 -38.21 -28.83 -24.42
C ARG A 1141 -39.38 -28.85 -23.42
N VAL A 1142 -39.25 -28.15 -22.30
CA VAL A 1142 -40.24 -28.17 -21.19
C VAL A 1142 -41.47 -27.35 -21.54
N SER A 1143 -41.30 -26.04 -21.78
CA SER A 1143 -42.37 -25.12 -22.15
C SER A 1143 -41.79 -23.80 -22.69
N GLY A 1144 -42.60 -23.02 -23.40
CA GLY A 1144 -42.25 -21.64 -23.79
C GLY A 1144 -41.13 -21.47 -24.83
N ASN A 1145 -40.54 -22.55 -25.35
CA ASN A 1145 -39.52 -22.48 -26.41
C ASN A 1145 -40.16 -22.16 -27.78
N ASN A 1146 -39.39 -21.61 -28.72
CA ASN A 1146 -39.84 -21.30 -30.10
C ASN A 1146 -39.13 -22.15 -31.19
N TRP A 1147 -38.64 -23.34 -30.82
CA TRP A 1147 -37.75 -24.22 -31.59
C TRP A 1147 -37.82 -25.67 -31.07
#